data_AF-A0A256YVU0-F1
#
_entry.id   AF-A0A256YVU0-F1
#
_cell.length_a   1.000
_cell.length_b   1.000
_cell.length_c   1.000
_cell.angle_alpha   90.00
_cell.angle_beta   90.00
_cell.angle_gamma   90.00
#
_symmetry.space_group_name_H-M   'P 1'
#
loop_
_entity.id
_entity.type
_entity.pdbx_description
1 polymer ?
#
loop_
_entity_poly.entity_id
_entity_poly.type
_entity_poly.pdbx_seq_one_letter_code
_entity_poly.pdbx_strand_id
1 'polypeptide(L)'
;MEDDSGHFFFQSPWKNIFLWNFMEVEREALIVSPTIDMDTLRKMQSILIARSQRKLRIQMMFRFTENDLLVKGMDPETLRILALLIQEPNSRIEIRLVPNLSLTAIVLDDRKALLSTGELSSASLQEELNFGQIFMDPDIVAAFKEDLMEIWNRAERQDPDKLMKYMERLKDRIDLRKELVLEDEDKGLSFSDSEFISGGKRIEPLGMDRKEPHLDETRKIIKELLIRARDAAEMDRAQAALFYLEEGLTLDPNNVDLLLEKGKILFEVEEDLDGALACFDRVLDLDEDNRDAWAYSGMCHHKRGELDDALYAYDQATDIDSQHYPVWIKKGIILGSMKGREEDGLKCLEYALSQDPYNEEAWYHKGSILDQRLGRKDEGILAYKTLLRINPKHVKGAFRMGLLSYKKFKDIPKAKKYFNRVIEADPGHLQCWMFMAEIADEVEHDFGAAFEYLESAREHDPSSPNLIHREISLLLKYRKKFKKAVELAGQLMELKPKDPLALYVSGLGKLKLEKDPAGALELLNDSIRSDPGFKPAILSKANLLAEHLDRVQDAVNLLKAAIKKDKKDPELWLELGINYFDFLYDPKEALSCFDMVTRLDIESSDGWYNKGLVLSRGFEKHQEALSCLDEATKLEDDHYLAWFEKGKILFEVYKMPEDALKCLTKALRIEPDDPSTLSLIAAIYRAGNDPIKAERFYEKAMKLEGTTLEPFLGMAELKVGTGDFSGAHSALNGALAIDPKSERVWMMKADTFRKQNELSKSLECYKRVLRINPDNQDALNRKTSVEAQLERMA
;
A
#
# COMPACT_ATOMS: atom_id res chain seq x y z
N MET A 1 -0.13 20.71 -37.32
CA MET A 1 -1.27 21.62 -37.61
C MET A 1 -1.39 22.60 -36.46
N GLU A 2 -1.78 23.85 -36.75
CA GLU A 2 -2.00 24.93 -35.78
C GLU A 2 -3.51 25.03 -35.52
N ASP A 3 -3.92 25.14 -34.25
CA ASP A 3 -5.32 25.46 -33.92
C ASP A 3 -5.51 26.95 -33.59
N ASP A 4 -6.77 27.37 -33.49
CA ASP A 4 -7.17 28.77 -33.30
C ASP A 4 -6.70 29.41 -31.97
N SER A 5 -6.03 28.65 -31.09
CA SER A 5 -5.39 29.14 -29.87
C SER A 5 -3.87 29.31 -29.99
N GLY A 6 -3.31 29.09 -31.19
CA GLY A 6 -1.88 29.28 -31.49
C GLY A 6 -0.99 28.09 -31.10
N HIS A 7 -1.57 26.92 -30.82
CA HIS A 7 -0.82 25.70 -30.47
C HIS A 7 -0.51 24.86 -31.71
N PHE A 8 0.73 24.36 -31.83
CA PHE A 8 1.16 23.50 -32.92
C PHE A 8 1.29 22.04 -32.48
N PHE A 9 0.61 21.14 -33.19
CA PHE A 9 0.78 19.68 -33.03
C PHE A 9 1.51 19.07 -34.22
N PHE A 10 2.53 18.24 -33.95
CA PHE A 10 3.14 17.34 -34.95
C PHE A 10 2.75 15.90 -34.64
N GLN A 11 2.20 15.21 -35.63
CA GLN A 11 1.88 13.78 -35.53
C GLN A 11 3.06 12.96 -36.08
N SER A 12 3.75 12.23 -35.21
CA SER A 12 4.80 11.25 -35.55
C SER A 12 4.36 9.85 -35.07
N PRO A 13 4.80 8.74 -35.70
CA PRO A 13 4.39 7.38 -35.32
C PRO A 13 4.88 6.93 -33.94
N TRP A 14 5.75 7.71 -33.29
CA TRP A 14 6.29 7.41 -31.96
C TRP A 14 5.75 8.45 -30.96
N LYS A 15 4.89 7.98 -30.05
CA LYS A 15 4.24 8.81 -29.03
C LYS A 15 5.28 9.53 -28.16
N ASN A 16 5.08 10.84 -27.99
CA ASN A 16 5.68 11.76 -27.00
C ASN A 16 6.68 12.78 -27.55
N ILE A 17 6.14 13.87 -28.10
CA ILE A 17 6.79 15.19 -28.12
C ILE A 17 5.71 16.18 -27.64
N PHE A 18 5.97 16.90 -26.54
CA PHE A 18 5.10 17.97 -26.03
C PHE A 18 5.88 19.28 -26.00
N LEU A 19 5.33 20.32 -26.65
CA LEU A 19 5.74 21.70 -26.45
C LEU A 19 4.77 22.32 -25.43
N TRP A 20 5.29 22.78 -24.30
CA TRP A 20 4.51 23.50 -23.30
C TRP A 20 4.84 24.99 -23.38
N ASN A 21 3.82 25.83 -23.53
CA ASN A 21 3.93 27.27 -23.30
C ASN A 21 3.49 27.54 -21.86
N PHE A 22 4.43 27.92 -20.99
CA PHE A 22 4.09 28.41 -19.66
C PHE A 22 3.53 29.83 -19.79
N MET A 23 2.20 29.97 -19.72
CA MET A 23 1.57 31.27 -19.52
C MET A 23 1.84 31.73 -18.07
N GLU A 24 2.97 32.40 -17.87
CA GLU A 24 3.18 33.55 -16.96
C GLU A 24 4.65 33.97 -16.83
N VAL A 25 5.58 33.36 -17.57
CA VAL A 25 6.97 33.84 -17.70
C VAL A 25 7.33 33.87 -19.19
N GLU A 26 7.81 35.01 -19.70
CA GLU A 26 8.23 35.25 -21.09
C GLU A 26 9.40 34.34 -21.58
N ARG A 27 9.24 33.01 -21.62
CA ARG A 27 10.33 32.07 -21.99
C ARG A 27 9.81 30.82 -22.70
N GLU A 28 10.37 30.54 -23.87
CA GLU A 28 10.12 29.32 -24.65
C GLU A 28 11.11 28.21 -24.25
N ALA A 29 10.63 26.97 -24.03
CA ALA A 29 11.45 25.80 -23.71
C ALA A 29 11.14 24.63 -24.66
N LEU A 30 12.19 23.95 -25.13
CA LEU A 30 12.10 22.80 -26.03
C LEU A 30 12.56 21.52 -25.30
N ILE A 31 11.71 20.49 -25.28
CA ILE A 31 12.01 19.17 -24.72
C ILE A 31 12.18 18.19 -25.88
N VAL A 32 13.36 17.57 -25.99
CA VAL A 32 13.74 16.69 -27.12
C VAL A 32 13.98 15.27 -26.60
N SER A 33 13.31 14.28 -27.22
CA SER A 33 13.55 12.85 -26.99
C SER A 33 14.76 12.36 -27.81
N PRO A 34 15.58 11.41 -27.32
CA PRO A 34 16.79 10.93 -28.01
C PRO A 34 16.54 10.20 -29.35
N THR A 35 15.30 10.08 -29.82
CA THR A 35 14.93 9.34 -31.04
C THR A 35 14.46 10.24 -32.21
N ILE A 36 14.70 11.54 -32.17
CA ILE A 36 14.27 12.49 -33.23
C ILE A 36 15.28 12.51 -34.39
N ASP A 37 14.80 12.45 -35.64
CA ASP A 37 15.66 12.51 -36.83
C ASP A 37 16.11 13.96 -37.16
N MET A 38 17.26 14.06 -37.83
CA MET A 38 17.96 15.32 -38.08
C MET A 38 17.21 16.31 -38.99
N ASP A 39 16.37 15.83 -39.92
CA ASP A 39 15.61 16.70 -40.81
C ASP A 39 14.41 17.33 -40.09
N THR A 40 13.80 16.60 -39.14
CA THR A 40 12.75 17.10 -38.27
C THR A 40 13.31 18.12 -37.26
N LEU A 41 14.50 17.87 -36.71
CA LEU A 41 15.17 18.79 -35.78
C LEU A 41 15.53 20.12 -36.45
N ARG A 42 16.09 20.08 -37.68
CA ARG A 42 16.42 21.29 -38.46
C ARG A 42 15.20 22.13 -38.84
N LYS A 43 14.07 21.48 -39.12
CA LYS A 43 12.79 22.18 -39.38
C LYS A 43 12.22 22.83 -38.12
N MET A 44 12.31 22.19 -36.96
CA MET A 44 11.93 22.81 -35.69
C MET A 44 12.84 23.99 -35.34
N GLN A 45 14.14 23.85 -35.59
CA GLN A 45 15.15 24.88 -35.37
C GLN A 45 14.90 26.12 -36.26
N SER A 46 14.58 25.94 -37.54
CA SER A 46 14.30 27.08 -38.44
C SER A 46 13.00 27.82 -38.09
N ILE A 47 12.00 27.12 -37.53
CA ILE A 47 10.74 27.72 -37.06
C ILE A 47 10.96 28.56 -35.79
N LEU A 48 11.79 28.10 -34.85
CA LEU A 48 12.16 28.83 -33.63
C LEU A 48 13.08 30.04 -33.91
N ILE A 49 14.02 29.90 -34.86
CA ILE A 49 14.89 31.00 -35.30
C ILE A 49 14.08 32.09 -36.00
N ALA A 50 13.03 31.75 -36.77
CA ALA A 50 12.20 32.74 -37.44
C ALA A 50 11.30 33.56 -36.49
N ARG A 51 11.06 33.09 -35.24
CA ARG A 51 10.19 33.75 -34.25
C ARG A 51 10.93 34.42 -33.09
N SER A 52 12.17 34.06 -32.78
CA SER A 52 12.87 34.60 -31.60
C SER A 52 13.78 35.80 -31.90
N GLN A 53 13.48 36.96 -31.30
CA GLN A 53 14.48 38.02 -31.06
C GLN A 53 15.01 37.97 -29.60
N ARG A 54 14.89 36.84 -28.90
CA ARG A 54 15.27 36.69 -27.47
C ARG A 54 15.86 35.32 -27.13
N LYS A 55 16.59 35.25 -26.01
CA LYS A 55 17.38 34.11 -25.51
C LYS A 55 16.56 32.83 -25.34
N LEU A 56 16.96 31.75 -26.01
CA LEU A 56 16.39 30.41 -25.91
C LEU A 56 17.02 29.62 -24.75
N ARG A 57 16.20 28.89 -23.98
CA ARG A 57 16.64 27.89 -22.98
C ARG A 57 16.17 26.50 -23.45
N ILE A 58 17.11 25.59 -23.70
CA ILE A 58 16.83 24.24 -24.20
C ILE A 58 17.09 23.23 -23.07
N GLN A 59 16.12 22.35 -22.82
CA GLN A 59 16.15 21.40 -21.70
C GLN A 59 16.04 19.96 -22.25
N MET A 60 17.07 19.15 -22.05
CA MET A 60 17.12 17.76 -22.51
C MET A 60 17.10 16.80 -21.32
N MET A 61 16.27 15.75 -21.39
CA MET A 61 16.14 14.71 -20.37
C MET A 61 16.53 13.33 -20.93
N PHE A 62 17.39 12.61 -20.22
CA PHE A 62 17.79 11.23 -20.55
C PHE A 62 17.32 10.28 -19.45
N ARG A 63 16.86 9.07 -19.82
CA ARG A 63 16.40 8.04 -18.89
C ARG A 63 17.29 6.80 -19.04
N PHE A 64 17.97 6.40 -17.96
CA PHE A 64 18.81 5.19 -17.94
C PHE A 64 18.18 4.12 -17.02
N THR A 65 18.35 2.84 -17.37
CA THR A 65 17.92 1.69 -16.55
C THR A 65 19.13 1.04 -15.86
N GLU A 66 18.94 0.48 -14.66
CA GLU A 66 19.98 0.11 -13.66
C GLU A 66 21.14 -0.79 -14.12
N ASN A 67 21.12 -1.38 -15.32
CA ASN A 67 22.21 -2.24 -15.83
C ASN A 67 23.24 -1.54 -16.73
N ASP A 68 23.13 -0.23 -16.97
CA ASP A 68 24.07 0.51 -17.85
C ASP A 68 25.19 1.25 -17.09
N LEU A 69 25.43 0.92 -15.82
CA LEU A 69 26.48 1.52 -14.98
C LEU A 69 27.92 1.06 -15.30
N LEU A 70 28.11 0.26 -16.35
CA LEU A 70 29.41 0.06 -16.99
C LEU A 70 29.59 1.08 -18.11
N VAL A 71 30.36 2.13 -17.80
CA VAL A 71 30.81 3.23 -18.67
C VAL A 71 30.75 2.90 -20.18
N LYS A 72 29.65 3.29 -20.82
CA LYS A 72 29.63 3.64 -22.24
C LYS A 72 29.31 5.12 -22.31
N GLY A 73 30.27 5.90 -22.80
CA GLY A 73 30.12 7.35 -22.98
C GLY A 73 28.89 7.70 -23.84
N MET A 74 28.43 8.95 -23.68
CA MET A 74 27.42 9.55 -24.57
C MET A 74 27.75 9.25 -26.03
N ASP A 75 26.75 8.85 -26.82
CA ASP A 75 27.00 8.48 -28.20
C ASP A 75 27.48 9.72 -29.01
N PRO A 76 28.34 9.53 -30.03
CA PRO A 76 28.92 10.63 -30.80
C PRO A 76 27.88 11.52 -31.51
N GLU A 77 26.68 11.02 -31.79
CA GLU A 77 25.59 11.77 -32.42
C GLU A 77 24.97 12.76 -31.42
N THR A 78 24.77 12.35 -30.16
CA THR A 78 24.33 13.23 -29.05
C THR A 78 25.34 14.34 -28.76
N LEU A 79 26.65 14.04 -28.79
CA LEU A 79 27.71 15.03 -28.62
C LEU A 79 27.80 16.03 -29.78
N ARG A 80 27.50 15.60 -31.02
CA ARG A 80 27.43 16.50 -32.20
C ARG A 80 26.22 17.42 -32.18
N ILE A 81 25.07 16.94 -31.69
CA ILE A 81 23.87 17.78 -31.51
C ILE A 81 24.14 18.87 -30.45
N LEU A 82 24.80 18.51 -29.36
CA LEU A 82 25.23 19.48 -28.33
C LEU A 82 26.23 20.51 -28.88
N ALA A 83 27.21 20.08 -29.68
CA ALA A 83 28.18 20.99 -30.30
C ALA A 83 27.56 22.00 -31.29
N LEU A 84 26.53 21.59 -32.05
CA LEU A 84 25.81 22.47 -32.98
C LEU A 84 24.91 23.49 -32.26
N LEU A 85 24.33 23.14 -31.12
CA LEU A 85 23.49 24.05 -30.32
C LEU A 85 24.31 25.11 -29.55
N ILE A 86 25.59 24.81 -29.25
CA ILE A 86 26.52 25.72 -28.56
C ILE A 86 27.09 26.81 -29.50
N GLN A 87 27.04 26.64 -30.83
CA GLN A 87 27.63 27.59 -31.78
C GLN A 87 26.85 28.91 -31.96
N GLU A 88 25.71 29.10 -31.30
CA GLU A 88 24.88 30.31 -31.44
C GLU A 88 25.10 31.31 -30.29
N PRO A 89 25.52 32.56 -30.59
CA PRO A 89 25.83 33.55 -29.57
C PRO A 89 24.54 34.13 -28.99
N ASN A 90 23.95 33.45 -28.00
CA ASN A 90 22.99 33.93 -26.97
C ASN A 90 22.08 32.80 -26.39
N SER A 91 22.40 31.53 -26.61
CA SER A 91 21.63 30.38 -26.09
C SER A 91 22.13 29.93 -24.71
N ARG A 92 21.24 29.61 -23.76
CA ARG A 92 21.62 28.98 -22.48
C ARG A 92 21.13 27.54 -22.47
N ILE A 93 22.05 26.57 -22.45
CA ILE A 93 21.71 25.14 -22.52
C ILE A 93 21.87 24.52 -21.13
N GLU A 94 20.83 23.80 -20.68
CA GLU A 94 20.80 23.18 -19.36
C GLU A 94 20.46 21.70 -19.51
N ILE A 95 21.38 20.84 -19.09
CA ILE A 95 21.26 19.38 -19.25
C ILE A 95 20.98 18.80 -17.86
N ARG A 96 19.85 18.11 -17.70
CA ARG A 96 19.52 17.38 -16.46
C ARG A 96 19.60 15.87 -16.70
N LEU A 97 20.47 15.21 -15.94
CA LEU A 97 20.56 13.75 -15.87
C LEU A 97 19.78 13.28 -14.64
N VAL A 98 18.93 12.27 -14.80
CA VAL A 98 18.14 11.73 -13.69
C VAL A 98 18.41 10.23 -13.56
N PRO A 99 19.27 9.80 -12.62
CA PRO A 99 19.17 8.49 -12.00
C PRO A 99 18.39 8.60 -10.67
N ASN A 100 17.72 7.52 -10.28
CA ASN A 100 17.16 7.42 -8.93
C ASN A 100 18.32 7.59 -7.92
N LEU A 101 18.22 8.63 -7.09
CA LEU A 101 19.19 9.17 -6.12
C LEU A 101 20.27 10.11 -6.69
N SER A 102 20.20 11.36 -6.19
CA SER A 102 21.06 12.54 -6.43
C SER A 102 20.80 13.36 -7.71
N LEU A 103 20.45 14.64 -7.48
CA LEU A 103 20.25 15.69 -8.48
C LEU A 103 21.60 16.35 -8.78
N THR A 104 22.07 16.26 -10.02
CA THR A 104 23.25 17.03 -10.49
C THR A 104 22.85 17.82 -11.73
N ALA A 105 22.86 19.15 -11.63
CA ALA A 105 22.61 20.05 -12.76
C ALA A 105 23.96 20.54 -13.32
N ILE A 106 24.14 20.46 -14.64
CA ILE A 106 25.28 21.09 -15.33
C ILE A 106 24.75 22.27 -16.12
N VAL A 107 25.14 23.48 -15.70
CA VAL A 107 24.83 24.74 -16.40
C VAL A 107 26.03 25.13 -17.26
N LEU A 108 25.85 25.17 -18.57
CA LEU A 108 26.83 25.73 -19.50
C LEU A 108 26.37 27.15 -19.87
N ASP A 109 27.06 28.14 -19.31
CA ASP A 109 26.96 29.55 -19.69
C ASP A 109 28.30 29.96 -20.30
N ASP A 110 28.28 30.82 -21.33
CA ASP A 110 29.44 31.22 -22.14
C ASP A 110 30.56 31.94 -21.36
N ARG A 111 30.49 31.96 -20.01
CA ARG A 111 31.49 32.59 -19.14
C ARG A 111 31.85 31.83 -17.86
N LYS A 112 31.34 30.62 -17.57
CA LYS A 112 31.78 29.76 -16.44
C LYS A 112 31.06 28.41 -16.47
N ALA A 113 31.81 27.30 -16.43
CA ALA A 113 31.28 26.00 -16.02
C ALA A 113 31.44 25.87 -14.50
N LEU A 114 30.34 25.67 -13.77
CA LEU A 114 30.34 25.37 -12.33
C LEU A 114 29.88 23.93 -12.15
N LEU A 115 30.76 23.10 -11.58
CA LEU A 115 30.45 21.79 -11.02
C LEU A 115 30.27 21.99 -9.50
N SER A 116 29.06 21.84 -8.98
CA SER A 116 28.81 21.80 -7.54
C SER A 116 28.61 20.35 -7.11
N THR A 117 29.50 19.83 -6.27
CA THR A 117 29.31 18.60 -5.51
C THR A 117 29.05 19.00 -4.05
N GLY A 118 27.87 18.68 -3.52
CA GLY A 118 27.57 18.86 -2.09
C GLY A 118 28.29 17.80 -1.26
N GLU A 119 28.86 18.21 -0.12
CA GLU A 119 29.44 17.31 0.88
C GLU A 119 28.33 16.53 1.59
N LEU A 120 28.52 15.22 1.71
CA LEU A 120 27.67 14.32 2.51
C LEU A 120 28.21 14.29 3.94
N SER A 121 27.37 14.66 4.91
CA SER A 121 27.62 14.49 6.34
C SER A 121 27.85 13.01 6.68
N SER A 122 28.93 12.74 7.41
CA SER A 122 29.37 11.43 7.87
C SER A 122 28.41 10.83 8.92
N ALA A 123 27.59 9.84 8.54
CA ALA A 123 26.96 8.95 9.53
C ALA A 123 26.58 7.54 9.02
N SER A 124 26.73 7.21 7.73
CA SER A 124 26.33 5.89 7.25
C SER A 124 27.15 5.46 6.03
N LEU A 125 28.35 4.91 6.27
CA LEU A 125 29.08 4.04 5.34
C LEU A 125 30.20 3.33 6.12
N GLN A 126 29.81 2.46 7.06
CA GLN A 126 30.61 1.27 7.38
C GLN A 126 30.08 0.14 6.51
N GLU A 127 30.58 0.04 5.28
CA GLU A 127 30.63 -1.21 4.52
C GLU A 127 31.65 -1.04 3.39
N GLU A 128 32.64 -1.92 3.37
CA GLU A 128 33.80 -1.89 2.48
C GLU A 128 33.41 -1.96 1.00
N LEU A 129 33.76 -0.94 0.21
CA LEU A 129 33.90 -1.06 -1.25
C LEU A 129 35.26 -0.52 -1.68
N ASN A 130 36.16 -1.48 -1.97
CA ASN A 130 37.50 -1.29 -2.52
C ASN A 130 37.48 -0.40 -3.79
N PHE A 131 37.96 0.85 -3.70
CA PHE A 131 38.33 1.64 -4.87
C PHE A 131 39.76 1.30 -5.32
N GLY A 132 39.88 0.32 -6.20
CA GLY A 132 41.09 0.07 -6.98
C GLY A 132 41.05 0.80 -8.33
N GLN A 133 42.03 1.68 -8.57
CA GLN A 133 42.58 2.12 -9.87
C GLN A 133 41.62 2.24 -11.08
N ILE A 134 41.24 3.49 -11.42
CA ILE A 134 40.67 3.81 -12.74
C ILE A 134 41.82 3.98 -13.76
N PHE A 135 41.95 3.03 -14.69
CA PHE A 135 42.72 3.19 -15.93
C PHE A 135 41.86 3.94 -16.96
N MET A 136 42.36 5.05 -17.52
CA MET A 136 41.76 5.68 -18.72
C MET A 136 42.46 5.18 -20.00
N ASP A 137 41.66 4.92 -21.02
CA ASP A 137 42.06 4.43 -22.34
C ASP A 137 42.88 5.51 -23.11
N PRO A 138 44.11 5.21 -23.59
CA PRO A 138 44.99 6.16 -24.27
C PRO A 138 44.40 6.78 -25.56
N ASP A 139 43.49 6.09 -26.24
CA ASP A 139 42.91 6.57 -27.50
C ASP A 139 41.89 7.70 -27.29
N ILE A 140 41.26 7.73 -26.10
CA ILE A 140 40.35 8.81 -25.67
C ILE A 140 41.14 10.09 -25.36
N VAL A 141 42.34 9.95 -24.79
CA VAL A 141 43.25 11.07 -24.49
C VAL A 141 43.82 11.68 -25.78
N ALA A 142 44.01 10.87 -26.83
CA ALA A 142 44.49 11.35 -28.13
C ALA A 142 43.44 12.18 -28.88
N ALA A 143 42.17 11.77 -28.87
CA ALA A 143 41.07 12.47 -29.54
C ALA A 143 40.78 13.87 -28.94
N PHE A 144 40.95 14.03 -27.62
CA PHE A 144 40.78 15.33 -26.95
C PHE A 144 41.91 16.33 -27.23
N LYS A 145 43.08 15.87 -27.68
CA LYS A 145 44.30 16.70 -27.79
C LYS A 145 44.31 17.61 -29.02
N GLU A 146 43.65 17.21 -30.10
CA GLU A 146 43.57 18.01 -31.34
C GLU A 146 42.51 19.11 -31.24
N ASP A 147 41.35 18.81 -30.65
CA ASP A 147 40.27 19.79 -30.45
C ASP A 147 40.65 20.87 -29.41
N LEU A 148 41.38 20.48 -28.35
CA LEU A 148 41.92 21.45 -27.39
C LEU A 148 43.00 22.35 -28.00
N MET A 149 43.78 21.89 -28.99
CA MET A 149 44.77 22.73 -29.68
C MET A 149 44.12 23.75 -30.63
N GLU A 150 42.96 23.45 -31.21
CA GLU A 150 42.25 24.42 -32.04
C GLU A 150 41.57 25.51 -31.20
N ILE A 151 41.07 25.15 -30.02
CA ILE A 151 40.57 26.07 -29.00
C ILE A 151 41.72 26.91 -28.39
N TRP A 152 42.89 26.29 -28.14
CA TRP A 152 44.12 26.93 -27.67
C TRP A 152 44.60 28.03 -28.63
N ASN A 153 44.67 27.74 -29.93
CA ASN A 153 45.13 28.68 -30.95
C ASN A 153 44.16 29.86 -31.18
N ARG A 154 42.88 29.73 -30.79
CA ARG A 154 41.90 30.83 -30.82
C ARG A 154 41.94 31.69 -29.55
N ALA A 155 42.19 31.10 -28.39
CA ALA A 155 42.28 31.82 -27.12
C ALA A 155 43.54 32.71 -27.00
N GLU A 156 44.68 32.26 -27.55
CA GLU A 156 45.96 33.00 -27.53
C GLU A 156 45.91 34.32 -28.32
N ARG A 157 45.00 34.45 -29.29
CA ARG A 157 44.86 35.67 -30.12
C ARG A 157 43.97 36.76 -29.53
N GLN A 158 43.21 36.50 -28.46
CA GLN A 158 42.19 37.45 -27.98
C GLN A 158 42.54 38.21 -26.69
N ASP A 159 43.30 37.66 -25.72
CA ASP A 159 43.77 38.43 -24.54
C ASP A 159 44.85 37.69 -23.69
N PRO A 160 46.17 37.90 -23.95
CA PRO A 160 47.25 37.15 -23.30
C PRO A 160 47.43 37.43 -21.80
N ASP A 161 47.15 38.64 -21.33
CA ASP A 161 47.44 39.09 -19.95
C ASP A 161 46.45 38.52 -18.92
N LYS A 162 45.22 38.24 -19.33
CA LYS A 162 44.22 37.57 -18.48
C LYS A 162 44.56 36.10 -18.24
N LEU A 163 45.16 35.45 -19.24
CA LEU A 163 45.53 34.03 -19.17
C LEU A 163 46.72 33.82 -18.21
N MET A 164 47.70 34.73 -18.21
CA MET A 164 48.81 34.72 -17.23
C MET A 164 48.31 34.83 -15.78
N LYS A 165 47.35 35.73 -15.50
CA LYS A 165 46.73 35.85 -14.17
C LYS A 165 45.88 34.63 -13.77
N TYR A 166 45.33 33.92 -14.75
CA TYR A 166 44.58 32.70 -14.50
C TYR A 166 45.51 31.51 -14.21
N MET A 167 46.66 31.46 -14.89
CA MET A 167 47.73 30.47 -14.70
C MET A 167 48.42 30.62 -13.34
N GLU A 168 48.67 31.85 -12.87
CA GLU A 168 49.19 32.09 -11.50
C GLU A 168 48.20 31.56 -10.44
N ARG A 169 46.90 31.82 -10.58
CA ARG A 169 45.87 31.34 -9.65
C ARG A 169 45.67 29.83 -9.66
N LEU A 170 45.88 29.18 -10.80
CA LEU A 170 45.81 27.73 -10.94
C LEU A 170 47.05 27.05 -10.37
N LYS A 171 48.23 27.68 -10.50
CA LYS A 171 49.48 27.21 -9.89
C LYS A 171 49.41 27.28 -8.36
N ASP A 172 48.91 28.38 -7.81
CA ASP A 172 48.68 28.53 -6.36
C ASP A 172 47.68 27.51 -5.81
N ARG A 173 46.61 27.18 -6.56
CA ARG A 173 45.63 26.15 -6.17
C ARG A 173 46.14 24.70 -6.29
N ILE A 174 47.07 24.44 -7.21
CA ILE A 174 47.69 23.12 -7.38
C ILE A 174 48.76 22.88 -6.32
N ASP A 175 49.51 23.91 -5.93
CA ASP A 175 50.52 23.82 -4.87
C ASP A 175 49.88 23.66 -3.47
N LEU A 176 48.75 24.34 -3.20
CA LEU A 176 47.94 24.15 -1.98
C LEU A 176 47.35 22.72 -1.84
N ARG A 177 47.09 22.03 -2.95
CA ARG A 177 46.56 20.65 -2.94
C ARG A 177 47.63 19.58 -2.78
N LYS A 178 48.92 19.92 -2.92
CA LYS A 178 50.04 18.99 -2.68
C LYS A 178 50.49 18.96 -1.21
N GLU A 179 50.27 20.03 -0.45
CA GLU A 179 50.58 20.06 0.99
C GLU A 179 49.52 19.36 1.86
N LEU A 180 48.28 19.22 1.39
CA LEU A 180 47.17 18.59 2.14
C LEU A 180 47.04 17.06 1.98
N VAL A 181 47.96 16.38 1.28
CA VAL A 181 47.88 14.93 0.97
C VAL A 181 49.06 14.13 1.56
N LEU A 182 49.91 14.72 2.38
CA LEU A 182 51.00 14.00 3.07
C LEU A 182 51.00 14.34 4.57
N GLU A 183 50.10 13.69 5.32
CA GLU A 183 50.04 13.49 6.80
C GLU A 183 48.55 13.19 7.10
N ASP A 184 48.07 11.94 7.15
CA ASP A 184 48.34 10.96 8.21
C ASP A 184 48.00 9.52 7.75
N GLU A 185 49.04 8.70 7.60
CA GLU A 185 49.00 7.26 7.94
C GLU A 185 50.29 6.98 8.72
N ASP A 186 50.22 7.01 10.05
CA ASP A 186 50.63 5.90 10.93
C ASP A 186 50.98 6.37 12.37
N LYS A 187 50.36 5.66 13.33
CA LYS A 187 50.89 5.28 14.66
C LYS A 187 50.92 6.36 15.77
N GLY A 188 49.85 6.33 16.55
CA GLY A 188 49.85 5.90 17.96
C GLY A 188 50.96 6.41 18.90
N LEU A 189 50.57 7.14 19.96
CA LEU A 189 50.86 6.85 21.38
C LEU A 189 50.57 8.08 22.28
N SER A 190 49.80 7.81 23.34
CA SER A 190 49.81 8.35 24.72
C SER A 190 50.11 9.83 25.03
N PHE A 191 49.16 10.43 25.77
CA PHE A 191 49.25 11.38 26.90
C PHE A 191 50.64 11.89 27.35
N SER A 192 50.78 13.20 27.59
CA SER A 192 51.03 13.79 28.92
C SER A 192 51.17 15.32 28.89
N ASP A 193 51.09 15.89 30.08
CA ASP A 193 50.94 17.30 30.47
C ASP A 193 52.01 18.31 30.01
N SER A 194 51.61 19.58 30.14
CA SER A 194 52.41 20.74 30.55
C SER A 194 53.47 21.30 29.58
N GLU A 195 53.25 22.54 29.13
CA GLU A 195 54.25 23.60 29.33
C GLU A 195 53.64 25.01 29.22
N PHE A 196 54.06 25.84 30.16
CA PHE A 196 53.62 27.21 30.46
C PHE A 196 54.61 28.19 29.78
N ILE A 197 54.09 29.33 29.29
CA ILE A 197 54.74 30.66 29.10
C ILE A 197 55.79 30.84 27.98
N SER A 198 55.53 31.77 27.05
CA SER A 198 56.21 33.10 26.97
C SER A 198 56.01 33.84 25.64
N GLY A 199 55.76 35.16 25.72
CA GLY A 199 55.87 36.13 24.61
C GLY A 199 54.51 36.51 24.02
N GLY A 200 53.82 37.59 24.39
CA GLY A 200 54.33 38.90 24.77
C GLY A 200 54.49 39.80 23.54
N LYS A 201 53.38 40.33 22.99
CA LYS A 201 53.37 41.64 22.33
C LYS A 201 52.01 42.32 22.47
N ARG A 202 52.03 43.30 23.37
CA ARG A 202 51.10 44.41 23.56
C ARG A 202 51.04 45.23 22.26
N ILE A 203 49.87 45.45 21.69
CA ILE A 203 49.66 46.48 20.68
C ILE A 203 49.02 47.66 21.40
N GLU A 204 49.78 48.73 21.60
CA GLU A 204 49.24 50.04 21.99
C GLU A 204 48.66 50.77 20.77
N PRO A 205 47.66 51.64 20.97
CA PRO A 205 46.76 52.08 19.92
C PRO A 205 47.36 53.26 19.13
N LEU A 206 47.27 53.18 17.81
CA LEU A 206 47.55 54.31 16.92
C LEU A 206 46.45 55.35 17.10
N GLY A 207 46.82 56.48 17.72
CA GLY A 207 45.98 57.67 17.76
C GLY A 207 45.78 58.24 16.36
N MET A 208 44.51 58.45 16.00
CA MET A 208 44.10 59.49 15.06
C MET A 208 42.90 60.23 15.63
N ASP A 209 43.10 61.53 15.84
CA ASP A 209 42.06 62.49 16.16
C ASP A 209 41.08 62.67 14.99
N ARG A 210 39.82 62.33 15.25
CA ARG A 210 38.55 62.86 14.71
C ARG A 210 38.54 63.46 13.29
N LYS A 211 37.89 62.75 12.36
CA LYS A 211 36.53 63.09 11.88
C LYS A 211 35.76 61.79 11.63
N GLU A 212 34.49 61.75 12.02
CA GLU A 212 33.52 60.68 11.73
C GLU A 212 32.83 60.96 10.37
N PRO A 213 33.24 60.31 9.26
CA PRO A 213 32.33 60.11 8.12
C PRO A 213 32.20 58.65 7.65
N HIS A 214 33.06 57.72 8.10
CA HIS A 214 33.03 56.33 7.62
C HIS A 214 31.95 55.46 8.29
N LEU A 215 31.60 55.72 9.56
CA LEU A 215 30.58 54.96 10.28
C LEU A 215 29.18 55.10 9.66
N ASP A 216 28.83 56.29 9.18
CA ASP A 216 27.52 56.54 8.56
C ASP A 216 27.41 55.91 7.16
N GLU A 217 28.51 55.88 6.40
CA GLU A 217 28.55 55.26 5.09
C GLU A 217 28.50 53.72 5.19
N THR A 218 29.24 53.12 6.14
CA THR A 218 29.17 51.70 6.44
C THR A 218 27.78 51.28 6.94
N ARG A 219 27.16 52.07 7.83
CA ARG A 219 25.77 51.82 8.28
C ARG A 219 24.76 51.88 7.13
N LYS A 220 24.97 52.78 6.16
CA LYS A 220 24.11 52.88 4.97
C LYS A 220 24.26 51.66 4.07
N ILE A 221 25.49 51.17 3.87
CA ILE A 221 25.78 49.96 3.09
C ILE A 221 25.17 48.72 3.77
N ILE A 222 25.31 48.58 5.09
CA ILE A 222 24.72 47.47 5.86
C ILE A 222 23.19 47.46 5.72
N LYS A 223 22.54 48.63 5.84
CA LYS A 223 21.08 48.74 5.64
C LYS A 223 20.65 48.33 4.23
N GLU A 224 21.40 48.73 3.21
CA GLU A 224 21.14 48.35 1.82
C GLU A 224 21.31 46.83 1.60
N LEU A 225 22.34 46.23 2.18
CA LEU A 225 22.58 44.77 2.11
C LEU A 225 21.48 43.99 2.83
N LEU A 226 21.03 44.47 3.99
CA LEU A 226 19.91 43.88 4.73
C LEU A 226 18.60 43.90 3.93
N ILE A 227 18.30 45.01 3.24
CA ILE A 227 17.13 45.12 2.36
C ILE A 227 17.24 44.11 1.21
N ARG A 228 18.40 44.04 0.55
CA ARG A 228 18.62 43.07 -0.56
C ARG A 228 18.54 41.62 -0.10
N ALA A 229 18.99 41.34 1.12
CA ALA A 229 18.85 40.01 1.71
C ALA A 229 17.38 39.64 1.91
N ARG A 230 16.57 40.54 2.47
CA ARG A 230 15.13 40.34 2.65
C ARG A 230 14.41 40.17 1.31
N ASP A 231 14.69 41.04 0.35
CA ASP A 231 14.12 40.94 -1.01
C ASP A 231 14.50 39.60 -1.69
N ALA A 232 15.74 39.15 -1.51
CA ALA A 232 16.19 37.87 -2.05
C ALA A 232 15.52 36.67 -1.35
N ALA A 233 15.29 36.75 -0.03
CA ALA A 233 14.56 35.75 0.73
C ALA A 233 13.09 35.67 0.29
N GLU A 234 12.41 36.81 0.09
CA GLU A 234 11.05 36.86 -0.44
C GLU A 234 10.92 36.27 -1.85
N MET A 235 12.01 36.31 -2.64
CA MET A 235 12.08 35.70 -3.97
C MET A 235 12.52 34.22 -3.95
N ASP A 236 12.56 33.58 -2.79
CA ASP A 236 12.98 32.19 -2.58
C ASP A 236 14.41 31.91 -3.08
N ARG A 237 15.32 32.88 -2.85
CA ARG A 237 16.74 32.79 -3.20
C ARG A 237 17.61 32.81 -1.94
N ALA A 238 17.47 31.80 -1.09
CA ALA A 238 18.16 31.72 0.20
C ALA A 238 19.68 31.89 0.10
N GLN A 239 20.35 31.22 -0.85
CA GLN A 239 21.80 31.36 -1.04
C GLN A 239 22.24 32.80 -1.37
N ALA A 240 21.42 33.52 -2.15
CA ALA A 240 21.71 34.92 -2.47
C ALA A 240 21.46 35.84 -1.27
N ALA A 241 20.42 35.56 -0.49
CA ALA A 241 20.14 36.27 0.75
C ALA A 241 21.25 36.07 1.79
N LEU A 242 21.69 34.83 2.00
CA LEU A 242 22.82 34.48 2.87
C LEU A 242 24.11 35.18 2.42
N PHE A 243 24.38 35.25 1.11
CA PHE A 243 25.52 35.99 0.58
C PHE A 243 25.50 37.48 0.97
N TYR A 244 24.37 38.16 0.79
CA TYR A 244 24.26 39.59 1.17
C TYR A 244 24.39 39.81 2.68
N LEU A 245 23.87 38.89 3.49
CA LEU A 245 24.01 38.94 4.94
C LEU A 245 25.46 38.70 5.38
N GLU A 246 26.16 37.77 4.74
CA GLU A 246 27.59 37.53 4.99
C GLU A 246 28.44 38.74 4.60
N GLU A 247 28.19 39.35 3.43
CA GLU A 247 28.86 40.61 3.07
C GLU A 247 28.61 41.69 4.13
N GLY A 248 27.39 41.82 4.64
CA GLY A 248 27.06 42.75 5.72
C GLY A 248 27.83 42.44 7.02
N LEU A 249 27.90 41.16 7.40
CA LEU A 249 28.59 40.70 8.61
C LEU A 249 30.11 40.82 8.51
N THR A 250 30.69 40.82 7.31
CA THR A 250 32.13 41.16 7.15
C THR A 250 32.43 42.62 7.48
N LEU A 251 31.45 43.52 7.29
CA LEU A 251 31.58 44.94 7.60
C LEU A 251 31.29 45.24 9.08
N ASP A 252 30.32 44.52 9.65
CA ASP A 252 29.96 44.59 11.08
C ASP A 252 29.58 43.20 11.62
N PRO A 253 30.54 42.45 12.20
CA PRO A 253 30.31 41.10 12.69
C PRO A 253 29.32 40.98 13.86
N ASN A 254 29.03 42.09 14.55
CA ASN A 254 28.14 42.13 15.72
C ASN A 254 26.82 42.85 15.39
N ASN A 255 26.44 42.92 14.12
CA ASN A 255 25.19 43.53 13.72
C ASN A 255 24.00 42.60 14.03
N VAL A 256 23.22 42.96 15.05
CA VAL A 256 22.07 42.17 15.54
C VAL A 256 21.06 41.90 14.42
N ASP A 257 20.71 42.90 13.60
CA ASP A 257 19.71 42.73 12.53
C ASP A 257 20.19 41.73 11.45
N LEU A 258 21.46 41.81 11.04
CA LEU A 258 22.02 40.89 10.05
C LEU A 258 22.13 39.45 10.59
N LEU A 259 22.55 39.28 11.84
CA LEU A 259 22.65 37.97 12.49
C LEU A 259 21.27 37.34 12.67
N LEU A 260 20.28 38.14 13.09
CA LEU A 260 18.91 37.69 13.28
C LEU A 260 18.29 37.24 11.95
N GLU A 261 18.41 38.04 10.89
CA GLU A 261 17.91 37.66 9.55
C GLU A 261 18.66 36.44 8.98
N LYS A 262 19.97 36.32 9.24
CA LYS A 262 20.74 35.12 8.84
C LYS A 262 20.21 33.87 9.54
N GLY A 263 20.00 33.94 10.86
CA GLY A 263 19.43 32.84 11.63
C GLY A 263 18.03 32.44 11.14
N LYS A 264 17.15 33.41 10.84
CA LYS A 264 15.81 33.15 10.29
C LYS A 264 15.87 32.37 8.97
N ILE A 265 16.74 32.78 8.05
CA ILE A 265 16.88 32.11 6.74
C ILE A 265 17.45 30.70 6.89
N LEU A 266 18.45 30.51 7.76
CA LEU A 266 19.02 29.18 8.03
C LEU A 266 17.96 28.23 8.62
N PHE A 267 17.09 28.73 9.50
CA PHE A 267 16.00 27.94 10.08
C PHE A 267 14.89 27.61 9.08
N GLU A 268 14.47 28.59 8.27
CA GLU A 268 13.29 28.46 7.40
C GLU A 268 13.57 27.74 6.08
N VAL A 269 14.76 27.95 5.49
CA VAL A 269 15.05 27.46 4.12
C VAL A 269 16.09 26.35 4.07
N GLU A 270 17.21 26.50 4.76
CA GLU A 270 18.31 25.52 4.70
C GLU A 270 18.14 24.37 5.72
N GLU A 271 17.17 24.48 6.64
CA GLU A 271 16.96 23.57 7.77
C GLU A 271 18.21 23.31 8.62
N ASP A 272 19.19 24.23 8.57
CA ASP A 272 20.41 24.19 9.37
C ASP A 272 20.13 24.75 10.77
N LEU A 273 19.66 23.87 11.65
CA LEU A 273 19.26 24.22 13.01
C LEU A 273 20.45 24.66 13.86
N ASP A 274 21.63 24.09 13.64
CA ASP A 274 22.84 24.41 14.41
C ASP A 274 23.41 25.76 13.99
N GLY A 275 23.46 26.03 12.69
CA GLY A 275 23.84 27.35 12.16
C GLY A 275 22.86 28.45 12.57
N ALA A 276 21.56 28.14 12.58
CA ALA A 276 20.53 29.07 13.05
C ALA A 276 20.67 29.37 14.55
N LEU A 277 20.81 28.34 15.39
CA LEU A 277 21.04 28.50 16.84
C LEU A 277 22.31 29.31 17.12
N ALA A 278 23.42 29.03 16.42
CA ALA A 278 24.65 29.82 16.59
C ALA A 278 24.44 31.31 16.26
N CYS A 279 23.62 31.64 15.26
CA CYS A 279 23.27 33.02 14.96
C CYS A 279 22.40 33.64 16.06
N PHE A 280 21.42 32.92 16.58
CA PHE A 280 20.55 33.42 17.65
C PHE A 280 21.26 33.56 19.00
N ASP A 281 22.09 32.58 19.38
CA ASP A 281 22.96 32.67 20.57
C ASP A 281 23.87 33.89 20.48
N ARG A 282 24.41 34.15 19.29
CA ARG A 282 25.23 35.34 19.05
C ARG A 282 24.43 36.64 19.14
N VAL A 283 23.16 36.65 18.73
CA VAL A 283 22.27 37.79 18.95
C VAL A 283 22.00 37.98 20.43
N LEU A 284 21.73 36.90 21.18
CA LEU A 284 21.45 36.94 22.62
C LEU A 284 22.67 37.34 23.46
N ASP A 285 23.89 37.03 23.02
CA ASP A 285 25.13 37.55 23.60
C ASP A 285 25.26 39.08 23.46
N LEU A 286 24.68 39.66 22.40
CA LEU A 286 24.78 41.08 22.05
C LEU A 286 23.58 41.88 22.58
N ASP A 287 22.41 41.25 22.66
CA ASP A 287 21.11 41.79 23.03
C ASP A 287 20.31 40.70 23.76
N GLU A 288 20.48 40.61 25.08
CA GLU A 288 19.85 39.58 25.92
C GLU A 288 18.32 39.65 25.94
N ASP A 289 17.76 40.85 25.66
CA ASP A 289 16.33 41.13 25.62
C ASP A 289 15.75 40.99 24.19
N ASN A 290 16.47 40.34 23.25
CA ASN A 290 15.99 40.15 21.90
C ASN A 290 14.89 39.07 21.81
N ARG A 291 13.62 39.51 21.84
CA ARG A 291 12.45 38.63 21.76
C ARG A 291 12.44 37.70 20.54
N ASP A 292 12.81 38.19 19.37
CA ASP A 292 12.79 37.40 18.14
C ASP A 292 13.85 36.29 18.21
N ALA A 293 15.06 36.58 18.68
CA ALA A 293 16.10 35.57 18.85
C ALA A 293 15.66 34.46 19.83
N TRP A 294 15.09 34.81 20.99
CA TRP A 294 14.51 33.83 21.91
C TRP A 294 13.38 33.00 21.27
N ALA A 295 12.48 33.64 20.54
CA ALA A 295 11.38 32.96 19.86
C ALA A 295 11.88 31.95 18.81
N TYR A 296 12.82 32.34 17.97
CA TYR A 296 13.38 31.45 16.94
C TYR A 296 14.29 30.37 17.53
N SER A 297 15.06 30.65 18.60
CA SER A 297 15.78 29.59 19.35
C SER A 297 14.82 28.53 19.89
N GLY A 298 13.67 28.96 20.45
CA GLY A 298 12.63 28.03 20.88
C GLY A 298 12.04 27.18 19.73
N MET A 299 11.95 27.73 18.52
CA MET A 299 11.51 26.99 17.33
C MET A 299 12.56 25.97 16.86
N CYS A 300 13.85 26.32 16.92
CA CYS A 300 14.96 25.41 16.65
C CYS A 300 14.98 24.22 17.62
N HIS A 301 14.95 24.49 18.94
CA HIS A 301 14.90 23.45 19.97
C HIS A 301 13.67 22.55 19.82
N HIS A 302 12.51 23.12 19.48
CA HIS A 302 11.31 22.34 19.22
C HIS A 302 11.48 21.40 18.01
N LYS A 303 12.06 21.87 16.89
CA LYS A 303 12.37 21.02 15.73
C LYS A 303 13.37 19.90 16.07
N ARG A 304 14.30 20.14 16.99
CA ARG A 304 15.25 19.13 17.53
C ARG A 304 14.63 18.14 18.51
N GLY A 305 13.41 18.40 18.99
CA GLY A 305 12.73 17.59 20.00
C GLY A 305 13.14 17.92 21.45
N GLU A 306 13.91 18.98 21.66
CA GLU A 306 14.37 19.50 22.95
C GLU A 306 13.27 20.37 23.56
N LEU A 307 12.23 19.72 24.07
CA LEU A 307 10.99 20.42 24.46
C LEU A 307 11.15 21.34 25.67
N ASP A 308 12.01 20.99 26.63
CA ASP A 308 12.23 21.81 27.83
C ASP A 308 12.99 23.10 27.49
N ASP A 309 14.03 23.00 26.66
CA ASP A 309 14.80 24.15 26.17
C ASP A 309 13.94 25.05 25.27
N ALA A 310 13.07 24.46 24.44
CA ALA A 310 12.08 25.20 23.67
C ALA A 310 11.12 25.99 24.55
N LEU A 311 10.59 25.37 25.62
CA LEU A 311 9.72 26.06 26.57
C LEU A 311 10.44 27.17 27.31
N TYR A 312 11.69 26.95 27.72
CA TYR A 312 12.52 27.97 28.37
C TYR A 312 12.71 29.19 27.46
N ALA A 313 13.10 28.97 26.20
CA ALA A 313 13.29 30.04 25.24
C ALA A 313 11.98 30.80 24.94
N TYR A 314 10.85 30.09 24.84
CA TYR A 314 9.55 30.75 24.72
C TYR A 314 9.14 31.51 25.99
N ASP A 315 9.47 31.03 27.18
CA ASP A 315 9.23 31.73 28.44
C ASP A 315 9.99 33.08 28.45
N GLN A 316 11.28 33.07 28.09
CA GLN A 316 12.08 34.29 27.93
C GLN A 316 11.45 35.26 26.92
N ALA A 317 11.06 34.77 25.75
CA ALA A 317 10.41 35.60 24.73
C ALA A 317 9.08 36.21 25.24
N THR A 318 8.29 35.47 26.03
CA THR A 318 7.03 35.98 26.60
C THR A 318 7.23 36.93 27.78
N ASP A 319 8.32 36.80 28.53
CA ASP A 319 8.67 37.72 29.62
C ASP A 319 9.11 39.09 29.06
N ILE A 320 9.80 39.09 27.91
CA ILE A 320 10.21 40.30 27.19
C ILE A 320 9.00 41.02 26.56
N ASP A 321 8.17 40.29 25.79
CA ASP A 321 6.93 40.83 25.23
C ASP A 321 5.75 39.87 25.40
N SER A 322 5.01 40.09 26.48
CA SER A 322 3.77 39.36 26.77
C SER A 322 2.67 39.52 25.70
N GLN A 323 2.71 40.57 24.87
CA GLN A 323 1.69 40.82 23.82
C GLN A 323 2.02 40.12 22.49
N HIS A 324 3.22 39.56 22.34
CA HIS A 324 3.60 38.82 21.13
C HIS A 324 2.94 37.44 21.07
N TYR A 325 1.68 37.41 20.64
CA TYR A 325 0.85 36.21 20.63
C TYR A 325 1.35 35.01 19.78
N PRO A 326 2.15 35.15 18.70
CA PRO A 326 2.66 34.00 17.95
C PRO A 326 3.48 33.01 18.80
N VAL A 327 4.26 33.52 19.76
CA VAL A 327 5.04 32.68 20.69
C VAL A 327 4.11 31.89 21.62
N TRP A 328 3.01 32.49 22.07
CA TRP A 328 2.00 31.80 22.88
C TRP A 328 1.34 30.64 22.13
N ILE A 329 1.19 30.73 20.80
CA ILE A 329 0.72 29.61 19.98
C ILE A 329 1.73 28.47 20.02
N LYS A 330 3.01 28.74 19.75
CA LYS A 330 4.08 27.71 19.74
C LYS A 330 4.25 27.07 21.12
N LYS A 331 4.29 27.87 22.18
CA LYS A 331 4.28 27.40 23.57
C LYS A 331 3.05 26.54 23.88
N GLY A 332 1.86 26.99 23.48
CA GLY A 332 0.61 26.25 23.68
C GLY A 332 0.56 24.89 22.98
N ILE A 333 1.16 24.79 21.78
CA ILE A 333 1.28 23.53 21.03
C ILE A 333 2.16 22.53 21.77
N ILE A 334 3.34 22.96 22.25
CA ILE A 334 4.26 22.09 23.00
C ILE A 334 3.62 21.62 24.30
N LEU A 335 3.10 22.55 25.11
CA LEU A 335 2.44 22.24 26.37
C LEU A 335 1.23 21.32 26.17
N GLY A 336 0.43 21.57 25.14
CA GLY A 336 -0.71 20.73 24.78
C GLY A 336 -0.35 19.31 24.32
N SER A 337 0.89 19.09 23.89
CA SER A 337 1.42 17.79 23.48
C SER A 337 1.99 16.97 24.66
N MET A 338 2.36 17.65 25.75
CA MET A 338 2.90 17.07 26.98
C MET A 338 1.81 16.50 27.88
N LYS A 339 2.06 15.33 28.45
CA LYS A 339 1.11 14.65 29.34
C LYS A 339 1.02 15.39 30.68
N GLY A 340 -0.20 15.78 31.07
CA GLY A 340 -0.47 16.50 32.33
C GLY A 340 -0.34 18.02 32.25
N ARG A 341 0.05 18.57 31.09
CA ARG A 341 0.17 20.02 30.82
C ARG A 341 -0.86 20.52 29.80
N GLU A 342 -1.85 19.69 29.45
CA GLU A 342 -2.79 19.97 28.37
C GLU A 342 -3.63 21.24 28.61
N GLU A 343 -4.03 21.48 29.86
CA GLU A 343 -4.79 22.68 30.24
C GLU A 343 -3.96 23.96 30.14
N ASP A 344 -2.66 23.89 30.45
CA ASP A 344 -1.76 25.04 30.30
C ASP A 344 -1.56 25.38 28.83
N GLY A 345 -1.46 24.36 27.98
CA GLY A 345 -1.45 24.53 26.53
C GLY A 345 -2.71 25.23 26.02
N LEU A 346 -3.88 24.84 26.52
CA LEU A 346 -5.14 25.51 26.19
C LEU A 346 -5.17 26.98 26.62
N LYS A 347 -4.70 27.30 27.84
CA LYS A 347 -4.64 28.70 28.31
C LYS A 347 -3.76 29.56 27.40
N CYS A 348 -2.62 29.04 26.96
CA CYS A 348 -1.73 29.73 26.02
C CYS A 348 -2.42 29.98 24.67
N LEU A 349 -3.10 28.97 24.13
CA LEU A 349 -3.86 29.10 22.87
C LEU A 349 -5.07 30.03 23.01
N GLU A 350 -5.75 30.04 24.15
CA GLU A 350 -6.86 30.93 24.42
C GLU A 350 -6.42 32.39 24.56
N TYR A 351 -5.27 32.61 25.19
CA TYR A 351 -4.65 33.93 25.19
C TYR A 351 -4.31 34.37 23.77
N ALA A 352 -3.66 33.53 22.97
CA ALA A 352 -3.35 33.84 21.59
C ALA A 352 -4.60 34.17 20.75
N LEU A 353 -5.66 33.37 20.90
CA LEU A 353 -6.96 33.58 20.23
C LEU A 353 -7.70 34.82 20.73
N SER A 354 -7.41 35.31 21.94
CA SER A 354 -7.95 36.59 22.42
C SER A 354 -7.33 37.79 21.72
N GLN A 355 -6.09 37.65 21.24
CA GLN A 355 -5.36 38.67 20.48
C GLN A 355 -5.69 38.57 18.98
N ASP A 356 -5.69 37.35 18.45
CA ASP A 356 -6.03 37.04 17.06
C ASP A 356 -7.11 35.95 16.99
N PRO A 357 -8.40 36.34 16.96
CA PRO A 357 -9.51 35.40 16.87
C PRO A 357 -9.60 34.63 15.54
N TYR A 358 -8.84 35.01 14.52
CA TYR A 358 -8.87 34.42 13.18
C TYR A 358 -7.70 33.46 12.92
N ASN A 359 -6.84 33.23 13.91
CA ASN A 359 -5.68 32.37 13.75
C ASN A 359 -6.06 30.89 13.55
N GLU A 360 -5.85 30.36 12.34
CA GLU A 360 -6.21 28.99 11.97
C GLU A 360 -5.42 27.93 12.75
N GLU A 361 -4.11 28.15 12.92
CA GLU A 361 -3.21 27.23 13.64
C GLU A 361 -3.68 27.06 15.09
N ALA A 362 -3.93 28.19 15.79
CA ALA A 362 -4.39 28.17 17.17
C ALA A 362 -5.74 27.45 17.34
N TRP A 363 -6.72 27.70 16.45
CA TRP A 363 -8.01 26.99 16.50
C TRP A 363 -7.89 25.50 16.23
N TYR A 364 -7.06 25.09 15.26
CA TYR A 364 -6.80 23.67 14.97
C TYR A 364 -6.18 22.95 16.18
N HIS A 365 -5.12 23.54 16.77
CA HIS A 365 -4.44 22.94 17.91
C HIS A 365 -5.31 22.94 19.17
N LYS A 366 -6.11 23.99 19.41
CA LYS A 366 -7.11 24.02 20.48
C LYS A 366 -8.09 22.86 20.34
N GLY A 367 -8.66 22.68 19.14
CA GLY A 367 -9.56 21.57 18.85
C GLY A 367 -8.89 20.21 19.06
N SER A 368 -7.64 20.07 18.63
CA SER A 368 -6.86 18.81 18.76
C SER A 368 -6.60 18.44 20.21
N ILE A 369 -6.23 19.39 21.07
CA ILE A 369 -5.99 19.14 22.50
C ILE A 369 -7.31 18.76 23.19
N LEU A 370 -8.38 19.51 22.96
CA LEU A 370 -9.70 19.26 23.55
C LEU A 370 -10.26 17.89 23.16
N ASP A 371 -10.23 17.55 21.87
CA ASP A 371 -10.78 16.28 21.37
C ASP A 371 -9.90 15.08 21.73
N GLN A 372 -8.62 15.12 21.39
CA GLN A 372 -7.77 13.92 21.41
C GLN A 372 -7.03 13.71 22.74
N ARG A 373 -6.75 14.77 23.51
CA ARG A 373 -5.97 14.66 24.75
C ARG A 373 -6.86 14.70 25.99
N LEU A 374 -7.78 15.66 26.04
CA LEU A 374 -8.66 15.86 27.20
C LEU A 374 -10.00 15.11 27.09
N GLY A 375 -10.36 14.60 25.91
CA GLY A 375 -11.65 13.94 25.68
C GLY A 375 -12.87 14.87 25.76
N ARG A 376 -12.66 16.20 25.81
CA ARG A 376 -13.68 17.27 25.77
C ARG A 376 -14.16 17.49 24.33
N LYS A 377 -14.72 16.44 23.74
CA LYS A 377 -15.02 16.37 22.30
C LYS A 377 -15.98 17.44 21.80
N ASP A 378 -16.98 17.84 22.60
CA ASP A 378 -17.98 18.83 22.17
C ASP A 378 -17.37 20.23 22.01
N GLU A 379 -16.42 20.57 22.88
CA GLU A 379 -15.65 21.82 22.78
C GLU A 379 -14.62 21.75 21.64
N GLY A 380 -13.99 20.59 21.43
CA GLY A 380 -13.12 20.36 20.28
C GLY A 380 -13.85 20.52 18.95
N ILE A 381 -15.09 20.02 18.85
CA ILE A 381 -15.96 20.21 17.68
C ILE A 381 -16.27 21.68 17.46
N LEU A 382 -16.53 22.44 18.52
CA LEU A 382 -16.78 23.87 18.40
C LEU A 382 -15.56 24.60 17.84
N ALA A 383 -14.35 24.27 18.33
CA ALA A 383 -13.09 24.80 17.82
C ALA A 383 -12.83 24.43 16.35
N TYR A 384 -13.14 23.21 15.93
CA TYR A 384 -13.04 22.84 14.51
C TYR A 384 -14.11 23.50 13.63
N LYS A 385 -15.32 23.74 14.16
CA LYS A 385 -16.36 24.49 13.44
C LYS A 385 -15.99 25.97 13.27
N THR A 386 -15.37 26.60 14.27
CA THR A 386 -14.87 27.97 14.15
C THR A 386 -13.74 28.03 13.13
N LEU A 387 -12.78 27.10 13.19
CA LEU A 387 -11.73 26.95 12.18
C LEU A 387 -12.30 26.85 10.76
N LEU A 388 -13.26 25.96 10.53
CA LEU A 388 -13.87 25.78 9.20
C LEU A 388 -14.80 26.93 8.76
N ARG A 389 -15.18 27.82 9.68
CA ARG A 389 -15.87 29.07 9.35
C ARG A 389 -14.87 30.13 8.89
N ILE A 390 -13.67 30.15 9.47
CA ILE A 390 -12.56 31.03 9.08
C ILE A 390 -12.01 30.57 7.72
N ASN A 391 -11.63 29.29 7.63
CA ASN A 391 -11.13 28.67 6.41
C ASN A 391 -11.91 27.39 6.07
N PRO A 392 -12.92 27.48 5.18
CA PRO A 392 -13.72 26.33 4.75
C PRO A 392 -12.95 25.21 4.06
N LYS A 393 -11.76 25.50 3.52
CA LYS A 393 -10.90 24.53 2.80
C LYS A 393 -9.79 23.96 3.67
N HIS A 394 -9.77 24.24 4.98
CA HIS A 394 -8.73 23.75 5.87
C HIS A 394 -8.78 22.22 6.00
N VAL A 395 -7.88 21.53 5.28
CA VAL A 395 -7.78 20.07 5.13
C VAL A 395 -7.81 19.34 6.47
N LYS A 396 -6.89 19.63 7.40
CA LYS A 396 -6.78 18.87 8.67
C LYS A 396 -8.03 19.03 9.55
N GLY A 397 -8.56 20.24 9.68
CA GLY A 397 -9.81 20.52 10.39
C GLY A 397 -11.03 19.82 9.78
N ALA A 398 -11.18 19.84 8.45
CA ALA A 398 -12.26 19.14 7.75
C ALA A 398 -12.15 17.62 7.93
N PHE A 399 -10.94 17.06 7.83
CA PHE A 399 -10.69 15.65 8.07
C PHE A 399 -11.06 15.23 9.51
N ARG A 400 -10.68 16.01 10.52
CA ARG A 400 -11.06 15.75 11.92
C ARG A 400 -12.58 15.80 12.11
N MET A 401 -13.26 16.74 11.48
CA MET A 401 -14.72 16.81 11.51
C MET A 401 -15.39 15.61 10.82
N GLY A 402 -14.82 15.12 9.71
CA GLY A 402 -15.25 13.88 9.04
C GLY A 402 -15.13 12.67 9.96
N LEU A 403 -13.96 12.48 10.58
CA LEU A 403 -13.71 11.41 11.54
C LEU A 403 -14.64 11.44 12.74
N LEU A 404 -14.87 12.62 13.33
CA LEU A 404 -15.78 12.77 14.47
C LEU A 404 -17.24 12.49 14.08
N SER A 405 -17.66 12.94 12.90
CA SER A 405 -19.01 12.67 12.38
C SER A 405 -19.21 11.18 12.14
N TYR A 406 -18.21 10.50 11.59
CA TYR A 406 -18.24 9.06 11.33
C TYR A 406 -18.21 8.23 12.62
N LYS A 407 -17.21 8.43 13.49
CA LYS A 407 -16.97 7.57 14.65
C LYS A 407 -17.87 7.88 15.86
N LYS A 408 -18.10 9.16 16.18
CA LYS A 408 -18.84 9.55 17.39
C LYS A 408 -20.34 9.61 17.14
N PHE A 409 -20.75 10.29 16.08
CA PHE A 409 -22.16 10.57 15.83
C PHE A 409 -22.82 9.55 14.90
N LYS A 410 -22.01 8.72 14.21
CA LYS A 410 -22.48 7.83 13.14
C LYS A 410 -23.33 8.58 12.10
N ASP A 411 -23.03 9.86 11.90
CA ASP A 411 -23.70 10.74 10.93
C ASP A 411 -22.96 10.63 9.60
N ILE A 412 -23.30 9.58 8.86
CA ILE A 412 -22.66 9.19 7.61
C ILE A 412 -22.76 10.30 6.55
N PRO A 413 -23.93 10.96 6.34
CA PRO A 413 -24.03 12.05 5.38
C PRO A 413 -23.10 13.22 5.71
N LYS A 414 -22.99 13.62 6.98
CA LYS A 414 -22.04 14.67 7.38
C LYS A 414 -20.59 14.24 7.24
N ALA A 415 -20.27 12.99 7.58
CA ALA A 415 -18.93 12.44 7.42
C ALA A 415 -18.47 12.51 5.95
N LYS A 416 -19.27 11.95 5.02
CA LYS A 416 -19.00 12.00 3.58
C LYS A 416 -18.86 13.44 3.08
N LYS A 417 -19.70 14.37 3.54
CA LYS A 417 -19.58 15.79 3.19
C LYS A 417 -18.23 16.40 3.58
N TYR A 418 -17.72 16.10 4.77
CA TYR A 418 -16.41 16.60 5.20
C TYR A 418 -15.26 15.90 4.47
N PHE A 419 -15.33 14.58 4.25
CA PHE A 419 -14.32 13.86 3.47
C PHE A 419 -14.27 14.34 2.02
N ASN A 420 -15.41 14.60 1.37
CA ASN A 420 -15.44 15.17 0.03
C ASN A 420 -14.77 16.55 -0.03
N ARG A 421 -14.98 17.41 0.98
CA ARG A 421 -14.28 18.70 1.05
C ARG A 421 -12.77 18.55 1.17
N VAL A 422 -12.31 17.52 1.89
CA VAL A 422 -10.88 17.21 1.99
C VAL A 422 -10.36 16.74 0.65
N ILE A 423 -11.06 15.81 -0.02
CA ILE A 423 -10.70 15.29 -1.34
C ILE A 423 -10.69 16.40 -2.40
N GLU A 424 -11.64 17.33 -2.36
CA GLU A 424 -11.68 18.48 -3.28
C GLU A 424 -10.50 19.44 -3.07
N ALA A 425 -10.02 19.58 -1.82
CA ALA A 425 -8.90 20.45 -1.48
C ALA A 425 -7.53 19.76 -1.66
N ASP A 426 -7.47 18.46 -1.41
CA ASP A 426 -6.29 17.60 -1.48
C ASP A 426 -6.72 16.19 -1.94
N PRO A 427 -6.78 15.95 -3.27
CA PRO A 427 -7.09 14.63 -3.81
C PRO A 427 -6.08 13.56 -3.38
N GLY A 428 -4.84 13.95 -3.04
CA GLY A 428 -3.78 13.05 -2.57
C GLY A 428 -3.99 12.53 -1.15
N HIS A 429 -5.01 12.99 -0.43
CA HIS A 429 -5.28 12.57 0.96
C HIS A 429 -5.84 11.14 1.04
N LEU A 430 -4.96 10.14 0.93
CA LEU A 430 -5.28 8.69 0.90
C LEU A 430 -6.26 8.24 1.97
N GLN A 431 -6.10 8.71 3.22
CA GLN A 431 -6.96 8.29 4.32
C GLN A 431 -8.43 8.65 4.08
N CYS A 432 -8.73 9.77 3.42
CA CYS A 432 -10.11 10.16 3.12
C CYS A 432 -10.76 9.17 2.15
N TRP A 433 -10.07 8.81 1.08
CA TRP A 433 -10.53 7.79 0.15
C TRP A 433 -10.73 6.43 0.83
N MET A 434 -9.83 6.04 1.72
CA MET A 434 -9.97 4.82 2.51
C MET A 434 -11.20 4.85 3.44
N PHE A 435 -11.47 5.97 4.11
CA PHE A 435 -12.69 6.11 4.93
C PHE A 435 -13.96 6.14 4.09
N MET A 436 -13.92 6.73 2.89
CA MET A 436 -15.04 6.67 1.94
C MET A 436 -15.31 5.24 1.47
N ALA A 437 -14.25 4.48 1.18
CA ALA A 437 -14.36 3.05 0.86
C ALA A 437 -14.89 2.21 2.02
N GLU A 438 -14.45 2.50 3.25
CA GLU A 438 -14.97 1.85 4.47
C GLU A 438 -16.46 2.12 4.66
N ILE A 439 -16.90 3.38 4.50
CA ILE A 439 -18.33 3.74 4.58
C ILE A 439 -19.13 2.99 3.51
N ALA A 440 -18.63 2.93 2.27
CA ALA A 440 -19.31 2.25 1.18
C ALA A 440 -19.44 0.73 1.43
N ASP A 441 -18.39 0.07 1.94
CA ASP A 441 -18.38 -1.37 2.26
C ASP A 441 -19.26 -1.69 3.49
N GLU A 442 -19.02 -1.02 4.61
CA GLU A 442 -19.56 -1.43 5.92
C GLU A 442 -20.95 -0.87 6.21
N VAL A 443 -21.30 0.29 5.64
CA VAL A 443 -22.59 0.95 5.92
C VAL A 443 -23.53 0.85 4.73
N GLU A 444 -23.03 1.19 3.54
CA GLU A 444 -23.87 1.25 2.33
C GLU A 444 -23.98 -0.12 1.65
N HIS A 445 -23.11 -1.08 2.02
CA HIS A 445 -22.97 -2.38 1.39
C HIS A 445 -22.82 -2.29 -0.15
N ASP A 446 -22.20 -1.19 -0.61
CA ASP A 446 -21.91 -0.91 -2.00
C ASP A 446 -20.43 -1.20 -2.30
N PHE A 447 -20.17 -2.45 -2.67
CA PHE A 447 -18.83 -2.92 -3.03
C PHE A 447 -18.28 -2.25 -4.29
N GLY A 448 -19.15 -1.77 -5.19
CA GLY A 448 -18.74 -1.09 -6.41
C GLY A 448 -18.12 0.25 -6.08
N ALA A 449 -18.86 1.08 -5.33
CA ALA A 449 -18.38 2.37 -4.86
C ALA A 449 -17.14 2.24 -3.95
N ALA A 450 -17.11 1.23 -3.08
CA ALA A 450 -15.94 0.97 -2.23
C ALA A 450 -14.68 0.72 -3.06
N PHE A 451 -14.80 -0.01 -4.17
CA PHE A 451 -13.68 -0.28 -5.06
C PHE A 451 -13.26 0.96 -5.85
N GLU A 452 -14.21 1.75 -6.34
CA GLU A 452 -13.91 3.02 -7.02
C GLU A 452 -13.12 3.99 -6.12
N TYR A 453 -13.52 4.13 -4.86
CA TYR A 453 -12.78 4.97 -3.90
C TYR A 453 -11.35 4.48 -3.65
N LEU A 454 -11.12 3.17 -3.58
CA LEU A 454 -9.77 2.62 -3.43
C LEU A 454 -8.93 2.79 -4.71
N GLU A 455 -9.54 2.69 -5.90
CA GLU A 455 -8.87 2.99 -7.16
C GLU A 455 -8.46 4.46 -7.26
N SER A 456 -9.32 5.40 -6.83
CA SER A 456 -8.96 6.81 -6.73
C SER A 456 -7.80 7.06 -5.75
N ALA A 457 -7.79 6.37 -4.60
CA ALA A 457 -6.65 6.45 -3.67
C ALA A 457 -5.35 5.96 -4.33
N ARG A 458 -5.45 4.89 -5.13
CA ARG A 458 -4.32 4.24 -5.81
C ARG A 458 -3.71 5.10 -6.90
N GLU A 459 -4.48 5.95 -7.57
CA GLU A 459 -3.94 6.90 -8.55
C GLU A 459 -2.93 7.87 -7.94
N HIS A 460 -3.07 8.16 -6.64
CA HIS A 460 -2.20 9.09 -5.92
C HIS A 460 -1.01 8.42 -5.23
N ASP A 461 -1.22 7.25 -4.61
CA ASP A 461 -0.13 6.45 -4.02
C ASP A 461 -0.38 4.94 -4.23
N PRO A 462 0.11 4.38 -5.35
CA PRO A 462 -0.04 2.96 -5.64
C PRO A 462 0.71 2.03 -4.69
N SER A 463 1.72 2.56 -3.99
CA SER A 463 2.66 1.81 -3.15
C SER A 463 2.28 1.81 -1.68
N SER A 464 1.17 2.43 -1.29
CA SER A 464 0.77 2.52 0.11
C SER A 464 0.40 1.13 0.68
N PRO A 465 1.12 0.60 1.68
CA PRO A 465 0.82 -0.72 2.23
C PRO A 465 -0.57 -0.80 2.87
N ASN A 466 -1.04 0.29 3.49
CA ASN A 466 -2.34 0.34 4.15
C ASN A 466 -3.49 0.32 3.13
N LEU A 467 -3.30 0.95 1.97
CA LEU A 467 -4.25 0.90 0.86
C LEU A 467 -4.35 -0.51 0.30
N ILE A 468 -3.21 -1.11 -0.03
CA ILE A 468 -3.13 -2.48 -0.57
C ILE A 468 -3.78 -3.47 0.41
N HIS A 469 -3.50 -3.34 1.71
CA HIS A 469 -4.12 -4.17 2.74
C HIS A 469 -5.66 -4.04 2.76
N ARG A 470 -6.22 -2.82 2.64
CA ARG A 470 -7.68 -2.61 2.59
C ARG A 470 -8.28 -3.19 1.31
N GLU A 471 -7.62 -3.03 0.17
CA GLU A 471 -8.06 -3.61 -1.09
C GLU A 471 -8.09 -5.13 -1.07
N ILE A 472 -7.04 -5.78 -0.56
CA ILE A 472 -7.01 -7.24 -0.37
C ILE A 472 -8.20 -7.67 0.48
N SER A 473 -8.43 -6.99 1.61
CA SER A 473 -9.54 -7.31 2.53
C SER A 473 -10.90 -7.23 1.83
N LEU A 474 -11.13 -6.21 1.00
CA LEU A 474 -12.37 -6.04 0.22
C LEU A 474 -12.50 -7.12 -0.86
N LEU A 475 -11.41 -7.44 -1.57
CA LEU A 475 -11.40 -8.43 -2.64
C LEU A 475 -11.59 -9.87 -2.13
N LEU A 476 -11.14 -10.19 -0.91
CA LEU A 476 -11.40 -11.48 -0.28
C LEU A 476 -12.89 -11.66 0.05
N LYS A 477 -13.57 -10.60 0.49
CA LYS A 477 -15.04 -10.62 0.68
C LYS A 477 -15.74 -10.84 -0.67
N TYR A 478 -15.28 -10.16 -1.72
CA TYR A 478 -15.87 -10.26 -3.06
C TYR A 478 -15.22 -11.36 -3.90
N ARG A 479 -15.65 -12.61 -3.68
CA ARG A 479 -15.11 -13.87 -4.26
C ARG A 479 -14.82 -13.86 -5.78
N LYS A 480 -15.43 -12.97 -6.57
CA LYS A 480 -15.21 -12.90 -8.04
C LYS A 480 -13.83 -12.36 -8.46
N LYS A 481 -13.07 -11.71 -7.57
CA LYS A 481 -11.76 -11.10 -7.89
C LYS A 481 -10.58 -11.68 -7.09
N PHE A 482 -10.65 -12.96 -6.71
CA PHE A 482 -9.61 -13.61 -5.90
C PHE A 482 -8.19 -13.53 -6.50
N LYS A 483 -8.03 -13.66 -7.83
CA LYS A 483 -6.72 -13.53 -8.49
C LYS A 483 -6.06 -12.16 -8.25
N LYS A 484 -6.84 -11.07 -8.34
CA LYS A 484 -6.35 -9.71 -8.07
C LYS A 484 -5.91 -9.57 -6.61
N ALA A 485 -6.59 -10.23 -5.66
CA ALA A 485 -6.16 -10.23 -4.26
C ALA A 485 -4.78 -10.89 -4.08
N VAL A 486 -4.52 -11.99 -4.79
CA VAL A 486 -3.21 -12.69 -4.75
C VAL A 486 -2.11 -11.84 -5.38
N GLU A 487 -2.38 -11.15 -6.48
CA GLU A 487 -1.42 -10.21 -7.10
C GLU A 487 -1.05 -9.07 -6.15
N LEU A 488 -2.06 -8.46 -5.51
CA LEU A 488 -1.85 -7.41 -4.51
C LEU A 488 -1.12 -7.92 -3.27
N ALA A 489 -1.36 -9.16 -2.85
CA ALA A 489 -0.62 -9.78 -1.76
C ALA A 489 0.87 -9.91 -2.08
N GLY A 490 1.22 -10.24 -3.33
CA GLY A 490 2.61 -10.22 -3.81
C GLY A 490 3.26 -8.84 -3.66
N GLN A 491 2.57 -7.78 -4.12
CA GLN A 491 3.05 -6.39 -3.96
C GLN A 491 3.21 -6.01 -2.48
N LEU A 492 2.25 -6.39 -1.63
CA LEU A 492 2.34 -6.12 -0.20
C LEU A 492 3.48 -6.87 0.47
N MET A 493 3.83 -8.08 0.01
CA MET A 493 4.98 -8.83 0.50
C MET A 493 6.32 -8.19 0.09
N GLU A 494 6.42 -7.56 -1.08
CA GLU A 494 7.62 -6.81 -1.47
C GLU A 494 7.85 -5.61 -0.54
N LEU A 495 6.77 -4.92 -0.15
CA LEU A 495 6.83 -3.76 0.74
C LEU A 495 6.95 -4.15 2.22
N LYS A 496 6.27 -5.22 2.63
CA LYS A 496 6.20 -5.74 3.99
C LYS A 496 6.27 -7.28 3.96
N PRO A 497 7.48 -7.87 3.90
CA PRO A 497 7.66 -9.32 3.74
C PRO A 497 7.04 -10.18 4.84
N LYS A 498 6.81 -9.61 6.02
CA LYS A 498 6.21 -10.29 7.17
C LYS A 498 4.76 -9.91 7.40
N ASP A 499 4.08 -9.26 6.45
CA ASP A 499 2.66 -8.94 6.63
C ASP A 499 1.81 -10.24 6.68
N PRO A 500 1.06 -10.49 7.77
CA PRO A 500 0.36 -11.77 7.95
C PRO A 500 -0.78 -11.94 6.95
N LEU A 501 -1.46 -10.87 6.54
CA LEU A 501 -2.53 -10.91 5.54
C LEU A 501 -1.94 -11.25 4.16
N ALA A 502 -0.85 -10.61 3.77
CA ALA A 502 -0.20 -10.86 2.50
C ALA A 502 0.28 -12.32 2.38
N LEU A 503 0.98 -12.84 3.40
CA LEU A 503 1.41 -14.24 3.46
C LEU A 503 0.23 -15.22 3.39
N TYR A 504 -0.84 -14.91 4.12
CA TYR A 504 -2.07 -15.70 4.11
C TYR A 504 -2.71 -15.79 2.72
N VAL A 505 -2.90 -14.66 2.05
CA VAL A 505 -3.54 -14.62 0.73
C VAL A 505 -2.67 -15.28 -0.33
N SER A 506 -1.35 -15.09 -0.27
CA SER A 506 -0.40 -15.82 -1.12
C SER A 506 -0.47 -17.33 -0.88
N GLY A 507 -0.61 -17.77 0.37
CA GLY A 507 -0.85 -19.18 0.72
C GLY A 507 -2.14 -19.74 0.13
N LEU A 508 -3.23 -18.98 0.19
CA LEU A 508 -4.48 -19.35 -0.50
C LEU A 508 -4.31 -19.39 -2.02
N GLY A 509 -3.50 -18.49 -2.60
CA GLY A 509 -3.15 -18.47 -4.02
C GLY A 509 -2.44 -19.75 -4.45
N LYS A 510 -1.41 -20.18 -3.68
CA LYS A 510 -0.70 -21.45 -3.89
C LYS A 510 -1.66 -22.65 -3.88
N LEU A 511 -2.56 -22.69 -2.91
CA LEU A 511 -3.53 -23.77 -2.79
C LEU A 511 -4.53 -23.80 -3.96
N LYS A 512 -5.20 -22.67 -4.23
CA LYS A 512 -6.35 -22.62 -5.14
C LYS A 512 -5.97 -22.45 -6.61
N LEU A 513 -4.92 -21.68 -6.90
CA LEU A 513 -4.53 -21.35 -8.28
C LEU A 513 -3.42 -22.28 -8.79
N GLU A 514 -2.42 -22.57 -7.96
CA GLU A 514 -1.26 -23.37 -8.35
C GLU A 514 -1.41 -24.85 -7.99
N LYS A 515 -2.40 -25.21 -7.18
CA LYS A 515 -2.60 -26.58 -6.65
C LYS A 515 -1.37 -27.12 -5.91
N ASP A 516 -0.67 -26.24 -5.21
CA ASP A 516 0.52 -26.53 -4.41
C ASP A 516 0.21 -26.45 -2.90
N PRO A 517 -0.25 -27.56 -2.28
CA PRO A 517 -0.57 -27.58 -0.86
C PRO A 517 0.68 -27.47 0.04
N ALA A 518 1.86 -27.85 -0.45
CA ALA A 518 3.10 -27.76 0.32
C ALA A 518 3.57 -26.31 0.45
N GLY A 519 3.64 -25.58 -0.67
CA GLY A 519 3.95 -24.15 -0.66
C GLY A 519 2.90 -23.31 0.08
N ALA A 520 1.61 -23.70 -0.01
CA ALA A 520 0.56 -23.07 0.80
C ALA A 520 0.80 -23.25 2.30
N LEU A 521 1.21 -24.45 2.74
CA LEU A 521 1.48 -24.74 4.15
C LEU A 521 2.64 -23.89 4.69
N GLU A 522 3.70 -23.70 3.91
CA GLU A 522 4.84 -22.86 4.28
C GLU A 522 4.41 -21.40 4.51
N LEU A 523 3.70 -20.81 3.55
CA LEU A 523 3.23 -19.42 3.67
C LEU A 523 2.24 -19.22 4.83
N LEU A 524 1.36 -20.19 5.08
CA LEU A 524 0.46 -20.15 6.23
C LEU A 524 1.22 -20.29 7.56
N ASN A 525 2.29 -21.10 7.61
CA ASN A 525 3.16 -21.15 8.78
C ASN A 525 3.85 -19.81 9.04
N ASP A 526 4.34 -19.15 8.00
CA ASP A 526 5.02 -17.87 8.13
C ASP A 526 4.05 -16.74 8.50
N SER A 527 2.81 -16.77 7.99
CA SER A 527 1.73 -15.87 8.42
C SER A 527 1.47 -16.00 9.93
N ILE A 528 1.31 -17.24 10.43
CA ILE A 528 1.09 -17.51 11.87
C ILE A 528 2.32 -17.20 12.71
N ARG A 529 3.54 -17.33 12.18
CA ARG A 529 4.77 -16.91 12.88
C ARG A 529 4.84 -15.40 13.03
N SER A 530 4.39 -14.66 12.00
CA SER A 530 4.36 -13.21 12.04
C SER A 530 3.31 -12.68 13.02
N ASP A 531 2.09 -13.21 12.93
CA ASP A 531 1.02 -12.93 13.90
C ASP A 531 0.39 -14.26 14.39
N PRO A 532 0.79 -14.73 15.58
CA PRO A 532 0.24 -15.95 16.18
C PRO A 532 -1.25 -15.88 16.56
N GLY A 533 -1.88 -14.71 16.47
CA GLY A 533 -3.31 -14.48 16.64
C GLY A 533 -4.07 -14.32 15.32
N PHE A 534 -3.40 -14.39 14.16
CA PHE A 534 -4.04 -14.19 12.87
C PHE A 534 -4.93 -15.39 12.48
N LYS A 535 -6.18 -15.33 12.94
CA LYS A 535 -7.18 -16.39 12.80
C LYS A 535 -7.37 -16.91 11.37
N PRO A 536 -7.47 -16.06 10.32
CA PRO A 536 -7.71 -16.57 8.96
C PRO A 536 -6.66 -17.59 8.50
N ALA A 537 -5.39 -17.38 8.85
CA ALA A 537 -4.31 -18.32 8.53
C ALA A 537 -4.37 -19.60 9.37
N ILE A 538 -4.74 -19.51 10.65
CA ILE A 538 -4.91 -20.69 11.52
C ILE A 538 -6.00 -21.60 10.98
N LEU A 539 -7.18 -21.05 10.67
CA LEU A 539 -8.31 -21.80 10.13
C LEU A 539 -7.98 -22.41 8.78
N SER A 540 -7.43 -21.62 7.86
CA SER A 540 -7.07 -22.13 6.52
C SER A 540 -5.97 -23.18 6.57
N LYS A 541 -5.04 -23.09 7.53
CA LYS A 541 -4.03 -24.14 7.76
C LYS A 541 -4.66 -25.41 8.32
N ALA A 542 -5.62 -25.32 9.23
CA ALA A 542 -6.31 -26.49 9.76
C ALA A 542 -7.05 -27.23 8.63
N ASN A 543 -7.78 -26.50 7.78
CA ASN A 543 -8.51 -27.06 6.65
C ASN A 543 -7.55 -27.67 5.62
N LEU A 544 -6.42 -27.01 5.34
CA LEU A 544 -5.37 -27.56 4.47
C LEU A 544 -4.79 -28.88 5.00
N LEU A 545 -4.51 -28.95 6.31
CA LEU A 545 -3.96 -30.15 6.95
C LEU A 545 -4.95 -31.31 6.91
N ALA A 546 -6.23 -31.06 7.13
CA ALA A 546 -7.27 -32.08 7.14
C ALA A 546 -7.64 -32.56 5.74
N GLU A 547 -7.96 -31.65 4.81
CA GLU A 547 -8.52 -31.98 3.50
C GLU A 547 -7.48 -32.42 2.48
N HIS A 548 -6.29 -31.81 2.48
CA HIS A 548 -5.33 -31.96 1.38
C HIS A 548 -4.08 -32.75 1.74
N LEU A 549 -3.75 -32.84 3.03
CA LEU A 549 -2.50 -33.45 3.50
C LEU A 549 -2.71 -34.69 4.38
N ASP A 550 -3.96 -35.08 4.65
CA ASP A 550 -4.32 -36.24 5.50
C ASP A 550 -3.63 -36.20 6.89
N ARG A 551 -3.46 -34.99 7.43
CA ARG A 551 -2.83 -34.70 8.72
C ARG A 551 -3.83 -34.14 9.72
N VAL A 552 -4.97 -34.83 9.82
CA VAL A 552 -6.14 -34.44 10.61
C VAL A 552 -5.78 -34.20 12.09
N GLN A 553 -4.92 -35.04 12.67
CA GLN A 553 -4.50 -34.89 14.06
C GLN A 553 -3.71 -33.59 14.30
N ASP A 554 -2.92 -33.15 13.33
CA ASP A 554 -2.18 -31.88 13.42
C ASP A 554 -3.12 -30.68 13.32
N ALA A 555 -4.17 -30.78 12.48
CA ALA A 555 -5.23 -29.77 12.38
C ALA A 555 -5.97 -29.62 13.74
N VAL A 556 -6.38 -30.73 14.34
CA VAL A 556 -7.03 -30.76 15.66
C VAL A 556 -6.11 -30.18 16.74
N ASN A 557 -4.82 -30.53 16.74
CA ASN A 557 -3.86 -29.99 17.71
C ASN A 557 -3.66 -28.48 17.54
N LEU A 558 -3.60 -27.99 16.31
CA LEU A 558 -3.50 -26.56 15.98
C LEU A 558 -4.73 -25.80 16.49
N LEU A 559 -5.93 -26.28 16.20
CA LEU A 559 -7.19 -25.66 16.62
C LEU A 559 -7.34 -25.66 18.14
N LYS A 560 -7.00 -26.77 18.82
CA LYS A 560 -6.99 -26.81 20.30
C LYS A 560 -6.02 -25.81 20.90
N ALA A 561 -4.84 -25.63 20.30
CA ALA A 561 -3.87 -24.64 20.75
C ALA A 561 -4.41 -23.20 20.57
N ALA A 562 -5.11 -22.92 19.47
CA ALA A 562 -5.76 -21.64 19.22
C ALA A 562 -6.91 -21.38 20.22
N ILE A 563 -7.80 -22.35 20.44
CA ILE A 563 -8.91 -22.27 21.41
C ILE A 563 -8.40 -22.07 22.83
N LYS A 564 -7.23 -22.63 23.18
CA LYS A 564 -6.64 -22.40 24.50
C LYS A 564 -6.29 -20.92 24.73
N LYS A 565 -5.93 -20.19 23.68
CA LYS A 565 -5.65 -18.74 23.72
C LYS A 565 -6.94 -17.93 23.70
N ASP A 566 -7.88 -18.29 22.83
CA ASP A 566 -9.21 -17.66 22.76
C ASP A 566 -10.32 -18.70 22.86
N LYS A 567 -10.84 -18.88 24.08
CA LYS A 567 -11.88 -19.88 24.37
C LYS A 567 -13.27 -19.43 23.91
N LYS A 568 -13.44 -18.15 23.59
CA LYS A 568 -14.75 -17.55 23.30
C LYS A 568 -15.00 -17.37 21.80
N ASP A 569 -14.07 -17.76 20.95
CA ASP A 569 -14.24 -17.68 19.50
C ASP A 569 -15.05 -18.90 18.97
N PRO A 570 -16.30 -18.69 18.49
CA PRO A 570 -17.14 -19.76 17.99
C PRO A 570 -16.63 -20.39 16.69
N GLU A 571 -15.91 -19.67 15.82
CA GLU A 571 -15.43 -20.21 14.54
C GLU A 571 -14.34 -21.27 14.77
N LEU A 572 -13.47 -21.07 15.77
CA LEU A 572 -12.46 -22.07 16.13
C LEU A 572 -13.10 -23.37 16.62
N TRP A 573 -14.18 -23.27 17.41
CA TRP A 573 -14.95 -24.43 17.87
C TRP A 573 -15.71 -25.10 16.74
N LEU A 574 -16.28 -24.33 15.81
CA LEU A 574 -16.97 -24.83 14.64
C LEU A 574 -16.03 -25.69 13.79
N GLU A 575 -14.86 -25.15 13.43
CA GLU A 575 -13.88 -25.85 12.61
C GLU A 575 -13.27 -27.06 13.31
N LEU A 576 -13.10 -27.00 14.64
CA LEU A 576 -12.69 -28.17 15.42
C LEU A 576 -13.76 -29.27 15.38
N GLY A 577 -15.05 -28.91 15.49
CA GLY A 577 -16.17 -29.84 15.41
C GLY A 577 -16.27 -30.52 14.05
N ILE A 578 -16.11 -29.76 12.96
CA ILE A 578 -16.05 -30.28 11.58
C ILE A 578 -14.91 -31.28 11.46
N ASN A 579 -13.71 -30.94 11.97
CA ASN A 579 -12.56 -31.84 11.94
C ASN A 579 -12.82 -33.18 12.65
N TYR A 580 -13.50 -33.14 13.80
CA TYR A 580 -13.89 -34.35 14.53
C TYR A 580 -14.92 -35.19 13.79
N PHE A 581 -15.91 -34.55 13.17
CA PHE A 581 -17.01 -35.25 12.54
C PHE A 581 -16.64 -35.85 11.19
N ASP A 582 -16.06 -35.05 10.30
CA ASP A 582 -15.88 -35.42 8.90
C ASP A 582 -14.62 -36.27 8.67
N PHE A 583 -13.58 -36.10 9.50
CA PHE A 583 -12.30 -36.78 9.28
C PHE A 583 -11.93 -37.78 10.37
N LEU A 584 -12.24 -37.51 11.65
CA LEU A 584 -12.00 -38.46 12.74
C LEU A 584 -13.20 -39.38 13.04
N TYR A 585 -14.36 -39.11 12.44
CA TYR A 585 -15.60 -39.87 12.66
C TYR A 585 -15.97 -40.01 14.14
N ASP A 586 -15.73 -38.96 14.93
CA ASP A 586 -16.02 -38.91 16.36
C ASP A 586 -17.21 -37.96 16.65
N PRO A 587 -18.45 -38.48 16.61
CA PRO A 587 -19.64 -37.65 16.75
C PRO A 587 -19.81 -37.10 18.17
N LYS A 588 -19.18 -37.69 19.20
CA LYS A 588 -19.29 -37.21 20.58
C LYS A 588 -18.50 -35.93 20.76
N GLU A 589 -17.25 -35.94 20.31
CA GLU A 589 -16.33 -34.82 20.39
C GLU A 589 -16.84 -33.67 19.49
N ALA A 590 -17.34 -34.00 18.29
CA ALA A 590 -17.97 -33.05 17.39
C ALA A 590 -19.20 -32.37 18.03
N LEU A 591 -20.13 -33.14 18.61
CA LEU A 591 -21.31 -32.59 19.27
C LEU A 591 -20.93 -31.65 20.42
N SER A 592 -19.91 -32.01 21.22
CA SER A 592 -19.41 -31.11 22.27
C SER A 592 -18.87 -29.79 21.72
N CYS A 593 -18.24 -29.80 20.54
CA CYS A 593 -17.74 -28.59 19.90
C CYS A 593 -18.92 -27.73 19.40
N PHE A 594 -19.90 -28.30 18.71
CA PHE A 594 -21.07 -27.55 18.22
C PHE A 594 -22.00 -27.06 19.35
N ASP A 595 -22.04 -27.76 20.48
CA ASP A 595 -22.65 -27.26 21.72
C ASP A 595 -21.94 -26.02 22.25
N MET A 596 -20.61 -25.94 22.12
CA MET A 596 -19.87 -24.73 22.48
C MET A 596 -20.15 -23.60 21.49
N VAL A 597 -20.22 -23.87 20.19
CA VAL A 597 -20.57 -22.86 19.17
C VAL A 597 -21.93 -22.24 19.49
N THR A 598 -22.98 -23.05 19.62
CA THR A 598 -24.36 -22.56 19.88
C THR A 598 -24.54 -21.88 21.24
N ARG A 599 -23.61 -22.08 22.19
CA ARG A 599 -23.57 -21.35 23.47
C ARG A 599 -22.84 -20.02 23.38
N LEU A 600 -21.77 -19.95 22.60
CA LEU A 600 -20.95 -18.74 22.43
C LEU A 600 -21.62 -17.77 21.45
N ASP A 601 -22.21 -18.32 20.40
CA ASP A 601 -22.94 -17.61 19.36
C ASP A 601 -24.26 -18.34 19.06
N ILE A 602 -25.34 -17.82 19.64
CA ILE A 602 -26.68 -18.38 19.46
C ILE A 602 -27.27 -18.07 18.08
N GLU A 603 -26.71 -17.08 17.38
CA GLU A 603 -27.13 -16.63 16.05
C GLU A 603 -26.34 -17.33 14.93
N SER A 604 -25.43 -18.25 15.27
CA SER A 604 -24.66 -19.04 14.32
C SER A 604 -25.51 -20.09 13.61
N SER A 605 -25.95 -19.77 12.39
CA SER A 605 -26.66 -20.70 11.51
C SER A 605 -25.85 -21.98 11.23
N ASP A 606 -24.55 -21.83 10.92
CA ASP A 606 -23.62 -22.96 10.73
C ASP A 606 -23.47 -23.84 11.98
N GLY A 607 -23.42 -23.23 13.16
CA GLY A 607 -23.36 -23.96 14.44
C GLY A 607 -24.58 -24.85 14.64
N TRP A 608 -25.78 -24.32 14.39
CA TRP A 608 -27.04 -25.08 14.48
C TRP A 608 -27.15 -26.15 13.40
N TYR A 609 -26.76 -25.84 12.16
CA TYR A 609 -26.73 -26.79 11.06
C TYR A 609 -25.82 -28.00 11.37
N ASN A 610 -24.56 -27.74 11.72
CA ASN A 610 -23.59 -28.80 11.99
C ASN A 610 -23.97 -29.63 13.23
N LYS A 611 -24.54 -28.99 14.26
CA LYS A 611 -25.13 -29.71 15.40
C LYS A 611 -26.26 -30.66 14.96
N GLY A 612 -27.17 -30.17 14.12
CA GLY A 612 -28.26 -30.97 13.56
C GLY A 612 -27.76 -32.14 12.72
N LEU A 613 -26.71 -31.90 11.92
CA LEU A 613 -26.06 -32.91 11.09
C LEU A 613 -25.49 -34.06 11.94
N VAL A 614 -24.73 -33.74 13.00
CA VAL A 614 -24.17 -34.73 13.93
C VAL A 614 -25.27 -35.49 14.66
N LEU A 615 -26.32 -34.81 15.13
CA LEU A 615 -27.44 -35.48 15.81
C LEU A 615 -28.17 -36.47 14.89
N SER A 616 -28.35 -36.10 13.62
CA SER A 616 -29.02 -36.96 12.64
C SER A 616 -28.17 -38.17 12.26
N ARG A 617 -26.90 -37.94 11.88
CA ARG A 617 -26.04 -39.00 11.29
C ARG A 617 -25.20 -39.75 12.32
N GLY A 618 -24.79 -39.08 13.40
CA GLY A 618 -23.94 -39.67 14.44
C GLY A 618 -24.71 -40.34 15.58
N PHE A 619 -25.94 -39.90 15.84
CA PHE A 619 -26.74 -40.38 16.97
C PHE A 619 -28.15 -40.86 16.60
N GLU A 620 -28.57 -40.74 15.33
CA GLU A 620 -29.93 -41.07 14.85
C GLU A 620 -31.05 -40.33 15.62
N LYS A 621 -30.73 -39.19 16.23
CA LYS A 621 -31.65 -38.33 16.98
C LYS A 621 -32.36 -37.36 16.03
N HIS A 622 -33.14 -37.91 15.10
CA HIS A 622 -33.71 -37.14 13.98
C HIS A 622 -34.68 -36.02 14.41
N GLN A 623 -35.39 -36.16 15.54
CA GLN A 623 -36.26 -35.07 16.04
C GLN A 623 -35.46 -33.88 16.56
N GLU A 624 -34.39 -34.15 17.33
CA GLU A 624 -33.49 -33.11 17.83
C GLU A 624 -32.73 -32.44 16.67
N ALA A 625 -32.36 -33.23 15.66
CA ALA A 625 -31.75 -32.72 14.43
C ALA A 625 -32.68 -31.77 13.67
N LEU A 626 -33.94 -32.13 13.45
CA LEU A 626 -34.92 -31.24 12.81
C LEU A 626 -35.11 -29.93 13.59
N SER A 627 -35.13 -29.98 14.93
CA SER A 627 -35.18 -28.77 15.75
C SER A 627 -33.96 -27.87 15.55
N CYS A 628 -32.75 -28.44 15.43
CA CYS A 628 -31.54 -27.65 15.16
C CYS A 628 -31.56 -27.04 13.75
N LEU A 629 -32.00 -27.80 12.75
CA LEU A 629 -32.15 -27.32 11.37
C LEU A 629 -33.23 -26.25 11.23
N ASP A 630 -34.29 -26.33 12.04
CA ASP A 630 -35.31 -25.27 12.14
C ASP A 630 -34.72 -23.97 12.67
N GLU A 631 -33.83 -24.02 13.67
CA GLU A 631 -33.14 -22.82 14.15
C GLU A 631 -32.18 -22.26 13.10
N ALA A 632 -31.38 -23.11 12.43
CA ALA A 632 -30.48 -22.68 11.36
C ALA A 632 -31.25 -21.95 10.24
N THR A 633 -32.34 -22.55 9.74
CA THR A 633 -33.15 -21.95 8.66
C THR A 633 -33.98 -20.74 9.08
N LYS A 634 -34.21 -20.52 10.38
CA LYS A 634 -34.82 -19.28 10.90
C LYS A 634 -33.81 -18.14 10.96
N LEU A 635 -32.57 -18.44 11.33
CA LEU A 635 -31.48 -17.47 11.40
C LEU A 635 -31.06 -17.02 10.00
N GLU A 636 -30.99 -17.96 9.06
CA GLU A 636 -30.56 -17.75 7.69
C GLU A 636 -31.48 -18.51 6.72
N ASP A 637 -32.45 -17.81 6.11
CA ASP A 637 -33.44 -18.45 5.21
C ASP A 637 -32.80 -18.92 3.89
N ASP A 638 -31.66 -18.37 3.50
CA ASP A 638 -30.85 -18.78 2.35
C ASP A 638 -29.78 -19.85 2.68
N HIS A 639 -29.81 -20.43 3.88
CA HIS A 639 -28.92 -21.54 4.22
C HIS A 639 -29.35 -22.84 3.48
N TYR A 640 -28.78 -23.04 2.30
CA TYR A 640 -29.08 -24.14 1.40
C TYR A 640 -28.93 -25.54 2.04
N LEU A 641 -27.79 -25.81 2.70
CA LEU A 641 -27.49 -27.13 3.28
C LEU A 641 -28.48 -27.55 4.37
N ALA A 642 -28.91 -26.61 5.21
CA ALA A 642 -29.90 -26.85 6.26
C ALA A 642 -31.28 -27.22 5.67
N TRP A 643 -31.74 -26.51 4.62
CA TRP A 643 -32.97 -26.87 3.91
C TRP A 643 -32.88 -28.24 3.24
N PHE A 644 -31.73 -28.56 2.64
CA PHE A 644 -31.47 -29.85 2.02
C PHE A 644 -31.52 -31.00 3.03
N GLU A 645 -30.75 -30.93 4.11
CA GLU A 645 -30.71 -31.98 5.14
C GLU A 645 -32.06 -32.15 5.84
N LYS A 646 -32.78 -31.05 6.09
CA LYS A 646 -34.13 -31.10 6.64
C LYS A 646 -35.09 -31.85 5.71
N GLY A 647 -35.07 -31.52 4.42
CA GLY A 647 -35.89 -32.19 3.40
C GLY A 647 -35.57 -33.68 3.29
N LYS A 648 -34.29 -34.05 3.35
CA LYS A 648 -33.83 -35.44 3.37
C LYS A 648 -34.37 -36.21 4.57
N ILE A 649 -34.23 -35.69 5.78
CA ILE A 649 -34.73 -36.33 7.00
C ILE A 649 -36.26 -36.53 6.93
N LEU A 650 -37.00 -35.52 6.48
CA LEU A 650 -38.46 -35.61 6.36
C LEU A 650 -38.90 -36.68 5.36
N PHE A 651 -38.21 -36.84 4.24
CA PHE A 651 -38.53 -37.85 3.25
C PHE A 651 -38.08 -39.26 3.65
N GLU A 652 -36.82 -39.41 4.02
CA GLU A 652 -36.20 -40.73 4.23
C GLU A 652 -36.61 -41.36 5.57
N VAL A 653 -36.73 -40.55 6.64
CA VAL A 653 -37.03 -41.05 7.99
C VAL A 653 -38.52 -40.96 8.29
N TYR A 654 -39.10 -39.76 8.16
CA TYR A 654 -40.50 -39.51 8.58
C TYR A 654 -41.54 -39.83 7.50
N LYS A 655 -41.12 -40.13 6.27
CA LYS A 655 -42.01 -40.42 5.13
C LYS A 655 -43.06 -39.31 4.90
N MET A 656 -42.64 -38.05 5.04
CA MET A 656 -43.46 -36.85 4.83
C MET A 656 -43.08 -36.16 3.51
N PRO A 657 -43.56 -36.65 2.34
CA PRO A 657 -43.11 -36.17 1.04
C PRO A 657 -43.51 -34.71 0.74
N GLU A 658 -44.66 -34.25 1.23
CA GLU A 658 -45.12 -32.87 0.98
C GLU A 658 -44.23 -31.84 1.69
N ASP A 659 -43.90 -32.07 2.96
CA ASP A 659 -43.04 -31.16 3.73
C ASP A 659 -41.57 -31.25 3.28
N ALA A 660 -41.12 -32.45 2.88
CA ALA A 660 -39.83 -32.62 2.23
C ALA A 660 -39.73 -31.81 0.93
N LEU A 661 -40.75 -31.86 0.05
CA LEU A 661 -40.79 -31.06 -1.17
C LEU A 661 -40.74 -29.56 -0.89
N LYS A 662 -41.42 -29.07 0.14
CA LYS A 662 -41.34 -27.64 0.54
C LYS A 662 -39.91 -27.24 0.87
N CYS A 663 -39.22 -28.04 1.69
CA CYS A 663 -37.84 -27.78 2.10
C CYS A 663 -36.88 -27.85 0.90
N LEU A 664 -36.97 -28.91 0.09
CA LEU A 664 -36.10 -29.10 -1.07
C LEU A 664 -36.37 -28.09 -2.19
N THR A 665 -37.60 -27.62 -2.33
CA THR A 665 -37.92 -26.52 -3.28
C THR A 665 -37.28 -25.21 -2.83
N LYS A 666 -37.20 -24.95 -1.51
CA LYS A 666 -36.43 -23.80 -1.01
C LYS A 666 -34.94 -23.97 -1.28
N ALA A 667 -34.37 -25.13 -0.96
CA ALA A 667 -32.97 -25.44 -1.27
C ALA A 667 -32.66 -25.23 -2.77
N LEU A 668 -33.51 -25.75 -3.66
CA LEU A 668 -33.36 -25.60 -5.11
C LEU A 668 -33.54 -24.14 -5.61
N ARG A 669 -34.24 -23.27 -4.87
CA ARG A 669 -34.30 -21.85 -5.23
C ARG A 669 -32.99 -21.13 -4.96
N ILE A 670 -32.27 -21.57 -3.92
CA ILE A 670 -30.98 -21.00 -3.51
C ILE A 670 -29.87 -21.55 -4.42
N GLU A 671 -29.81 -22.88 -4.59
CA GLU A 671 -28.91 -23.56 -5.52
C GLU A 671 -29.70 -24.34 -6.59
N PRO A 672 -30.02 -23.73 -7.74
CA PRO A 672 -30.86 -24.33 -8.79
C PRO A 672 -30.29 -25.55 -9.48
N ASP A 673 -28.97 -25.73 -9.40
CA ASP A 673 -28.21 -26.71 -10.16
C ASP A 673 -27.42 -27.65 -9.23
N ASP A 674 -28.00 -27.98 -8.07
CA ASP A 674 -27.50 -29.07 -7.24
C ASP A 674 -28.09 -30.44 -7.66
N PRO A 675 -27.26 -31.40 -8.11
CA PRO A 675 -27.72 -32.73 -8.51
C PRO A 675 -28.41 -33.51 -7.39
N SER A 676 -28.00 -33.34 -6.13
CA SER A 676 -28.48 -34.14 -4.99
C SER A 676 -29.93 -33.80 -4.63
N THR A 677 -30.24 -32.50 -4.57
CA THR A 677 -31.56 -31.92 -4.32
C THR A 677 -32.53 -32.31 -5.43
N LEU A 678 -32.10 -32.18 -6.69
CA LEU A 678 -32.90 -32.61 -7.85
C LEU A 678 -33.20 -34.11 -7.80
N SER A 679 -32.21 -34.94 -7.42
CA SER A 679 -32.36 -36.39 -7.30
C SER A 679 -33.35 -36.78 -6.19
N LEU A 680 -33.30 -36.07 -5.06
CA LEU A 680 -34.20 -36.32 -3.93
C LEU A 680 -35.64 -35.87 -4.25
N ILE A 681 -35.82 -34.73 -4.93
CA ILE A 681 -37.13 -34.31 -5.46
C ILE A 681 -37.68 -35.33 -6.46
N ALA A 682 -36.83 -35.83 -7.37
CA ALA A 682 -37.21 -36.88 -8.31
C ALA A 682 -37.63 -38.17 -7.61
N ALA A 683 -36.92 -38.57 -6.55
CA ALA A 683 -37.26 -39.71 -5.72
C ALA A 683 -38.62 -39.56 -5.03
N ILE A 684 -38.95 -38.34 -4.57
CA ILE A 684 -40.26 -38.04 -3.99
C ILE A 684 -41.38 -38.18 -5.04
N TYR A 685 -41.22 -37.61 -6.24
CA TYR A 685 -42.21 -37.76 -7.31
C TYR A 685 -42.38 -39.21 -7.76
N ARG A 686 -41.29 -39.98 -7.81
CA ARG A 686 -41.33 -41.41 -8.09
C ARG A 686 -42.13 -42.16 -7.02
N ALA A 687 -41.90 -41.87 -5.74
CA ALA A 687 -42.66 -42.47 -4.64
C ALA A 687 -44.14 -42.07 -4.67
N GLY A 688 -44.45 -40.85 -5.14
CA GLY A 688 -45.81 -40.36 -5.38
C GLY A 688 -46.48 -40.86 -6.68
N ASN A 689 -45.83 -41.79 -7.40
CA ASN A 689 -46.32 -42.35 -8.67
C ASN A 689 -46.55 -41.31 -9.79
N ASP A 690 -45.71 -40.26 -9.84
CA ASP A 690 -45.65 -39.28 -10.93
C ASP A 690 -44.35 -39.48 -11.74
N PRO A 691 -44.31 -40.48 -12.64
CA PRO A 691 -43.09 -40.85 -13.36
C PRO A 691 -42.60 -39.76 -14.31
N ILE A 692 -43.50 -38.93 -14.84
CA ILE A 692 -43.17 -37.86 -15.78
C ILE A 692 -42.35 -36.77 -15.08
N LYS A 693 -42.80 -36.32 -13.91
CA LYS A 693 -42.03 -35.33 -13.13
C LYS A 693 -40.73 -35.93 -12.61
N ALA A 694 -40.75 -37.15 -12.11
CA ALA A 694 -39.55 -37.83 -11.62
C ALA A 694 -38.47 -37.92 -12.72
N GLU A 695 -38.85 -38.35 -13.92
CA GLU A 695 -37.95 -38.44 -15.07
C GLU A 695 -37.33 -37.09 -15.41
N ARG A 696 -38.13 -36.02 -15.50
CA ARG A 696 -37.63 -34.67 -15.80
C ARG A 696 -36.58 -34.19 -14.79
N PHE A 697 -36.78 -34.44 -13.50
CA PHE A 697 -35.83 -34.02 -12.47
C PHE A 697 -34.55 -34.87 -12.49
N TYR A 698 -34.65 -36.18 -12.69
CA TYR A 698 -33.47 -37.04 -12.87
C TYR A 698 -32.67 -36.67 -14.13
N GLU A 699 -33.33 -36.39 -15.26
CA GLU A 699 -32.65 -35.94 -16.48
C GLU A 699 -31.93 -34.61 -16.28
N LYS A 700 -32.52 -33.68 -15.52
CA LYS A 700 -31.84 -32.42 -15.17
C LYS A 700 -30.60 -32.73 -14.33
N ALA A 701 -30.75 -33.50 -13.26
CA ALA A 701 -29.66 -33.87 -12.36
C ALA A 701 -28.50 -34.55 -13.11
N MET A 702 -28.80 -35.49 -14.02
CA MET A 702 -27.80 -36.25 -14.79
C MET A 702 -26.93 -35.42 -15.74
N LYS A 703 -27.35 -34.20 -16.08
CA LYS A 703 -26.65 -33.31 -17.02
C LYS A 703 -25.72 -32.32 -16.34
N LEU A 704 -25.74 -32.24 -15.02
CA LEU A 704 -25.01 -31.24 -14.25
C LEU A 704 -23.57 -31.69 -13.96
N GLU A 705 -22.67 -30.73 -13.76
CA GLU A 705 -21.33 -31.01 -13.25
C GLU A 705 -21.43 -31.46 -11.78
N GLY A 706 -20.57 -32.40 -11.36
CA GLY A 706 -20.61 -32.96 -10.00
C GLY A 706 -21.70 -34.00 -9.77
N THR A 707 -22.37 -34.48 -10.83
CA THR A 707 -23.38 -35.54 -10.74
C THR A 707 -22.84 -36.82 -10.10
N THR A 708 -23.55 -37.33 -9.09
CA THR A 708 -23.24 -38.58 -8.41
C THR A 708 -23.97 -39.78 -9.04
N LEU A 709 -23.75 -40.99 -8.51
CA LEU A 709 -24.44 -42.19 -8.99
C LEU A 709 -25.96 -42.15 -8.76
N GLU A 710 -26.43 -41.43 -7.74
CA GLU A 710 -27.83 -41.47 -7.28
C GLU A 710 -28.86 -41.06 -8.33
N PRO A 711 -28.71 -39.95 -9.10
CA PRO A 711 -29.67 -39.63 -10.15
C PRO A 711 -29.79 -40.71 -11.24
N PHE A 712 -28.68 -41.34 -11.63
CA PHE A 712 -28.69 -42.43 -12.61
C PHE A 712 -29.35 -43.69 -12.06
N LEU A 713 -29.07 -44.04 -10.81
CA LEU A 713 -29.71 -45.17 -10.13
C LEU A 713 -31.22 -44.92 -9.99
N GLY A 714 -31.60 -43.71 -9.56
CA GLY A 714 -32.99 -43.30 -9.41
C GLY A 714 -33.77 -43.36 -10.73
N MET A 715 -33.15 -42.91 -11.82
CA MET A 715 -33.68 -43.03 -13.18
C MET A 715 -33.83 -44.49 -13.62
N ALA A 716 -32.82 -45.32 -13.39
CA ALA A 716 -32.88 -46.73 -13.76
C ALA A 716 -34.01 -47.47 -13.02
N GLU A 717 -34.18 -47.24 -11.73
CA GLU A 717 -35.28 -47.79 -10.94
C GLU A 717 -36.65 -47.32 -11.46
N LEU A 718 -36.79 -46.03 -11.80
CA LEU A 718 -38.00 -45.47 -12.40
C LEU A 718 -38.34 -46.18 -13.72
N LYS A 719 -37.36 -46.31 -14.62
CA LYS A 719 -37.51 -46.95 -15.94
C LYS A 719 -37.82 -48.44 -15.86
N VAL A 720 -37.21 -49.15 -14.90
CA VAL A 720 -37.60 -50.54 -14.60
C VAL A 720 -39.05 -50.62 -14.13
N GLY A 721 -39.50 -49.66 -13.31
CA GLY A 721 -40.89 -49.59 -12.83
C GLY A 721 -41.92 -49.33 -13.95
N THR A 722 -41.55 -48.55 -14.96
CA THR A 722 -42.41 -48.27 -16.13
C THR A 722 -42.30 -49.31 -17.25
N GLY A 723 -41.38 -50.27 -17.13
CA GLY A 723 -41.11 -51.31 -18.13
C GLY A 723 -40.18 -50.88 -19.28
N ASP A 724 -39.64 -49.66 -19.25
CA ASP A 724 -38.62 -49.19 -20.20
C ASP A 724 -37.23 -49.71 -19.81
N PHE A 725 -37.01 -50.96 -20.19
CA PHE A 725 -35.78 -51.69 -19.95
C PHE A 725 -34.56 -51.13 -20.70
N SER A 726 -34.77 -50.56 -21.89
CA SER A 726 -33.71 -49.87 -22.65
C SER A 726 -33.20 -48.62 -21.93
N GLY A 727 -34.12 -47.78 -21.45
CA GLY A 727 -33.81 -46.58 -20.68
C GLY A 727 -33.12 -46.92 -19.36
N ALA A 728 -33.56 -47.98 -18.68
CA ALA A 728 -32.92 -48.46 -17.46
C ALA A 728 -31.45 -48.86 -17.68
N HIS A 729 -31.15 -49.63 -18.74
CA HIS A 729 -29.77 -50.00 -19.08
C HIS A 729 -28.92 -48.80 -19.49
N SER A 730 -29.51 -47.82 -20.18
CA SER A 730 -28.82 -46.57 -20.53
C SER A 730 -28.39 -45.79 -19.28
N ALA A 731 -29.31 -45.61 -18.32
CA ALA A 731 -29.02 -44.94 -17.06
C ALA A 731 -27.97 -45.69 -16.23
N LEU A 732 -28.05 -47.02 -16.14
CA LEU A 732 -27.04 -47.85 -15.47
C LEU A 732 -25.66 -47.77 -16.12
N ASN A 733 -25.58 -47.69 -17.45
CA ASN A 733 -24.32 -47.47 -18.14
C ASN A 733 -23.74 -46.08 -17.85
N GLY A 734 -24.60 -45.06 -17.74
CA GLY A 734 -24.19 -43.72 -17.27
C GLY A 734 -23.60 -43.75 -15.86
N ALA A 735 -24.24 -44.47 -14.93
CA ALA A 735 -23.70 -44.67 -13.58
C ALA A 735 -22.34 -45.40 -13.60
N LEU A 736 -22.18 -46.44 -14.45
CA LEU A 736 -20.91 -47.15 -14.61
C LEU A 736 -19.81 -46.32 -15.29
N ALA A 737 -20.16 -45.26 -16.02
CA ALA A 737 -19.17 -44.33 -16.55
C ALA A 737 -18.56 -43.46 -15.44
N ILE A 738 -19.32 -43.19 -14.37
CA ILE A 738 -18.84 -42.48 -13.18
C ILE A 738 -18.03 -43.42 -12.28
N ASP A 739 -18.60 -44.57 -11.91
CA ASP A 739 -17.91 -45.58 -11.13
C ASP A 739 -18.03 -46.97 -11.78
N PRO A 740 -17.02 -47.38 -12.58
CA PRO A 740 -17.00 -48.68 -13.24
C PRO A 740 -16.94 -49.88 -12.27
N LYS A 741 -16.55 -49.66 -11.01
CA LYS A 741 -16.39 -50.70 -9.98
C LYS A 741 -17.53 -50.69 -8.96
N SER A 742 -18.58 -49.90 -9.16
CA SER A 742 -19.70 -49.86 -8.22
C SER A 742 -20.45 -51.20 -8.17
N GLU A 743 -20.32 -51.93 -7.05
CA GLU A 743 -21.05 -53.19 -6.82
C GLU A 743 -22.57 -52.98 -6.93
N ARG A 744 -23.07 -51.87 -6.35
CA ARG A 744 -24.51 -51.52 -6.34
C ARG A 744 -25.05 -51.35 -7.75
N VAL A 745 -24.32 -50.66 -8.64
CA VAL A 745 -24.76 -50.45 -10.03
C VAL A 745 -24.76 -51.78 -10.80
N TRP A 746 -23.73 -52.61 -10.63
CA TRP A 746 -23.66 -53.93 -11.27
C TRP A 746 -24.74 -54.90 -10.77
N MET A 747 -25.05 -54.88 -9.47
CA MET A 747 -26.17 -55.62 -8.89
C MET A 747 -27.50 -55.22 -9.50
N MET A 748 -27.77 -53.90 -9.58
CA MET A 748 -29.03 -53.40 -10.13
C MET A 748 -29.18 -53.70 -11.62
N LYS A 749 -28.07 -53.69 -12.37
CA LYS A 749 -28.03 -54.13 -13.76
C LYS A 749 -28.29 -55.63 -13.91
N ALA A 750 -27.74 -56.46 -13.03
CA ALA A 750 -28.02 -57.90 -13.00
C ALA A 750 -29.50 -58.18 -12.74
N ASP A 751 -30.10 -57.48 -11.76
CA ASP A 751 -31.54 -57.58 -11.45
C ASP A 751 -32.43 -57.13 -12.60
N THR A 752 -32.02 -56.07 -13.31
CA THR A 752 -32.74 -55.55 -14.48
C THR A 752 -32.80 -56.58 -15.61
N PHE A 753 -31.67 -57.23 -15.93
CA PHE A 753 -31.66 -58.35 -16.89
C PHE A 753 -32.47 -59.55 -16.41
N ARG A 754 -32.45 -59.84 -15.10
CA ARG A 754 -33.26 -60.94 -14.54
C ARG A 754 -34.75 -60.69 -14.73
N LYS A 755 -35.22 -59.45 -14.51
CA LYS A 755 -36.61 -59.05 -14.76
C LYS A 755 -37.02 -59.15 -16.24
N GLN A 756 -36.07 -58.99 -17.16
CA GLN A 756 -36.26 -59.19 -18.60
C GLN A 756 -36.22 -60.68 -19.02
N ASN A 757 -36.00 -61.60 -18.08
CA ASN A 757 -35.73 -63.02 -18.33
C ASN A 757 -34.45 -63.29 -19.17
N GLU A 758 -33.53 -62.31 -19.24
CA GLU A 758 -32.21 -62.45 -19.87
C GLU A 758 -31.19 -63.02 -18.87
N LEU A 759 -31.43 -64.25 -18.44
CA LEU A 759 -30.69 -64.90 -17.35
C LEU A 759 -29.18 -65.02 -17.59
N SER A 760 -28.74 -65.19 -18.84
CA SER A 760 -27.31 -65.27 -19.19
C SER A 760 -26.56 -63.96 -18.94
N LYS A 761 -27.13 -62.82 -19.36
CA LYS A 761 -26.55 -61.49 -19.12
C LYS A 761 -26.64 -61.08 -17.64
N SER A 762 -27.72 -61.48 -16.96
CA SER A 762 -27.86 -61.31 -15.51
C SER A 762 -26.72 -62.04 -14.77
N LEU A 763 -26.44 -63.29 -15.16
CA LEU A 763 -25.37 -64.09 -14.56
C LEU A 763 -23.98 -63.46 -14.75
N GLU A 764 -23.71 -62.88 -15.92
CA GLU A 764 -22.44 -62.19 -16.18
C GLU A 764 -22.26 -60.97 -15.28
N CYS A 765 -23.32 -60.18 -15.06
CA CYS A 765 -23.30 -59.04 -14.16
C CYS A 765 -23.02 -59.47 -12.71
N TYR A 766 -23.65 -60.54 -12.20
CA TYR A 766 -23.34 -61.06 -10.86
C TYR A 766 -21.90 -61.57 -10.74
N LYS A 767 -21.39 -62.26 -11.77
CA LYS A 767 -19.97 -62.65 -11.82
C LYS A 767 -19.05 -61.43 -11.79
N ARG A 768 -19.46 -60.30 -12.37
CA ARG A 768 -18.70 -59.05 -12.30
C ARG A 768 -18.68 -58.47 -10.89
N VAL A 769 -19.82 -58.49 -10.18
CA VAL A 769 -19.88 -58.09 -8.76
C VAL A 769 -18.92 -58.93 -7.93
N LEU A 770 -18.96 -60.26 -8.07
CA LEU A 770 -18.06 -61.17 -7.32
C LEU A 770 -16.58 -61.06 -7.70
N ARG A 771 -16.26 -60.49 -8.86
CA ARG A 771 -14.86 -60.15 -9.21
C ARG A 771 -14.40 -58.86 -8.53
N ILE A 772 -15.33 -57.93 -8.28
CA ILE A 772 -15.06 -56.68 -7.58
C ILE A 772 -14.95 -56.97 -6.08
N ASN A 773 -15.91 -57.72 -5.54
CA ASN A 773 -15.98 -58.13 -4.16
C ASN A 773 -16.39 -59.61 -4.05
N PRO A 774 -15.41 -60.51 -3.86
CA PRO A 774 -15.67 -61.95 -3.73
C PRO A 774 -16.59 -62.33 -2.57
N ASP A 775 -16.66 -61.51 -1.53
CA ASP A 775 -17.40 -61.78 -0.30
C ASP A 775 -18.85 -61.25 -0.34
N ASN A 776 -19.31 -60.73 -1.48
CA ASN A 776 -20.67 -60.24 -1.64
C ASN A 776 -21.68 -61.41 -1.66
N GLN A 777 -22.19 -61.75 -0.47
CA GLN A 777 -23.10 -62.87 -0.27
C GLN A 777 -24.42 -62.74 -1.03
N ASP A 778 -24.93 -61.51 -1.18
CA ASP A 778 -26.15 -61.26 -1.94
C ASP A 778 -25.98 -61.56 -3.43
N ALA A 779 -24.86 -61.11 -4.01
CA ALA A 779 -24.52 -61.43 -5.39
C ALA A 779 -24.34 -62.94 -5.59
N LEU A 780 -23.70 -63.63 -4.64
CA LEU A 780 -23.51 -65.08 -4.68
C LEU A 780 -24.85 -65.83 -4.64
N ASN A 781 -25.72 -65.50 -3.68
CA ASN A 781 -27.03 -66.12 -3.53
C ASN A 781 -27.90 -65.92 -4.78
N ARG A 782 -27.94 -64.69 -5.33
CA ARG A 782 -28.71 -64.38 -6.53
C ARG A 782 -28.13 -65.03 -7.78
N LYS A 783 -26.80 -65.11 -7.90
CA LYS A 783 -26.10 -65.84 -8.97
C LYS A 783 -26.49 -67.32 -8.98
N THR A 784 -26.40 -68.01 -7.85
CA THR A 784 -26.76 -69.43 -7.73
C THR A 784 -28.23 -69.68 -8.08
N SER A 785 -29.13 -68.77 -7.69
CA SER A 785 -30.53 -68.84 -8.09
C SER A 785 -30.72 -68.73 -9.60
N VAL A 786 -29.94 -67.88 -10.29
CA VAL A 786 -30.02 -67.71 -11.75
C VAL A 786 -29.42 -68.93 -12.48
N GLU A 787 -28.32 -69.50 -11.96
CA GLU A 787 -27.72 -70.73 -12.50
C GLU A 787 -28.71 -71.90 -12.43
N ALA A 788 -29.37 -72.10 -11.29
CA ALA A 788 -30.40 -73.12 -11.12
C ALA A 788 -31.62 -72.92 -12.04
N GLN A 789 -31.96 -71.67 -12.37
CA GLN A 789 -33.04 -71.37 -13.33
C GLN A 789 -32.62 -71.69 -14.76
N LEU A 790 -31.39 -71.35 -15.16
CA LEU A 790 -30.83 -71.69 -16.47
C LEU A 790 -30.74 -73.21 -16.66
N GLU A 791 -30.30 -73.94 -15.64
CA GLU A 791 -30.24 -75.41 -15.66
C GLU A 791 -31.61 -76.09 -15.76
N ARG A 792 -32.69 -75.44 -15.30
CA ARG A 792 -34.07 -75.95 -15.48
C ARG A 792 -34.65 -75.64 -16.86
N MET A 793 -34.10 -74.65 -17.56
CA MET A 793 -34.55 -74.21 -18.89
C MET A 793 -33.81 -74.93 -20.02
N ALA A 794 -32.59 -75.40 -19.76
CA ALA A 794 -31.81 -76.29 -20.62
C ALA A 794 -32.29 -77.73 -20.49
#